data_AF-A0A2X0MDB6-F1
#
_entry.id   AF-A0A2X0MDB6-F1
#
_cell.length_a   1.000
_cell.length_b   1.000
_cell.length_c   1.000
_cell.angle_alpha   90.00
_cell.angle_beta   90.00
_cell.angle_gamma   90.00
#
_symmetry.space_group_name_H-M   'P 1'
#
loop_
_entity.id
_entity.type
_entity.pdbx_description
1 polymer ?
#
loop_
_entity_poly.entity_id
_entity_poly.type
_entity_poly.pdbx_seq_one_letter_code
_entity_poly.pdbx_strand_id
1 'polypeptide(L)'
;MSTTHISLEPPAITAQDGLDDDLFVPAARLYEVTHDGQQVLTRQDSNKLPTERLLRIWQERGDFSQLTSRRIRDEQNKDLTKTSSTDEHSGEQDEHKDDVHELGITPEQMSELRMTMMQQLELARGELTTALDLLSIIAAPTVATTVDAEALPLPQQTLTIVPSAPPIPLPSSENDDSTNEHTGASTSLLPLATSLASLRESANSFFSASSQVLASTSNSTTSTSTSPSRNPTSKQWSTLLHLHTSTPFPLIPLGARSNASFSGQGETRLAKQVGVFYGCAEAAPSFRRAGVAQVEQVLQEVEEGREGMGKGVGRKRGRKLVVEVEMEGRGRDWCVWTSGAAEKEGKEQGVEDVLKQRGRNVFAEELFAVLSNEARSDVSVKSRLELGKRSQGDSVITEGHGWKLKITMVAVPEPKLEAPIPEPNAIAPLLVPLLRLLLIQEYIRRRSPTSFSTSIPILPTVSAFLSYLYRLNSLCGVLTTLTSTIDPSIPTSTTYHPSLASAPLSAVRKILSPPTNSNELKELGGRIVLRIGSSPTSLFHISHSTLLPQPSSTSTTNPSTSPSPSMGVSAFALTSHQGLVLQAPRSAPVVVGSVGQLEGFLQEQIGEVLKGCAGREEVEEVNGKEKEGMEVDQSSLV
;
A
#
# COMPACT_ATOMS: atom_id res chain seq x y z
N MET A 1 65.53 28.63 56.94
CA MET A 1 64.11 28.82 57.29
C MET A 1 63.54 29.93 56.43
N SER A 2 62.62 29.63 55.52
CA SER A 2 61.45 30.48 55.23
C SER A 2 60.49 29.69 54.35
N THR A 3 59.23 29.63 54.76
CA THR A 3 58.16 28.78 54.21
C THR A 3 57.25 29.57 53.27
N THR A 4 56.77 28.85 52.27
CA THR A 4 55.85 29.23 51.20
C THR A 4 54.39 29.35 51.65
N HIS A 5 53.66 30.31 51.10
CA HIS A 5 52.20 30.25 50.94
C HIS A 5 51.86 30.61 49.49
N ILE A 6 51.33 29.65 48.73
CA ILE A 6 50.71 29.84 47.41
C ILE A 6 49.23 29.52 47.57
N SER A 7 48.39 30.52 47.33
CA SER A 7 46.93 30.42 47.35
C SER A 7 46.43 29.70 46.09
N LEU A 8 45.60 28.68 46.27
CA LEU A 8 44.84 28.01 45.21
C LEU A 8 43.40 28.54 45.25
N GLU A 9 43.14 29.60 44.50
CA GLU A 9 41.78 30.02 44.17
C GLU A 9 41.73 30.39 42.68
N PRO A 10 41.00 29.64 41.84
CA PRO A 10 40.83 30.00 40.44
C PRO A 10 39.87 31.20 40.31
N PRO A 11 40.14 32.15 39.40
CA PRO A 11 39.29 33.32 39.23
C PRO A 11 37.90 32.93 38.73
N ALA A 12 36.88 33.56 39.30
CA ALA A 12 35.49 33.35 38.92
C ALA A 12 35.25 33.75 37.45
N ILE A 13 34.82 32.79 36.65
CA ILE A 13 34.32 33.02 35.28
C ILE A 13 32.92 33.62 35.43
N THR A 14 32.82 34.93 35.23
CA THR A 14 31.53 35.61 35.08
C THR A 14 31.06 35.42 33.64
N ALA A 15 30.06 34.56 33.45
CA ALA A 15 29.31 34.51 32.20
C ALA A 15 28.42 35.75 32.14
N GLN A 16 28.82 36.71 31.32
CA GLN A 16 28.00 37.86 30.96
C GLN A 16 26.83 37.34 30.11
N ASP A 17 25.64 37.36 30.68
CA ASP A 17 24.40 36.89 30.05
C ASP A 17 24.08 37.82 28.86
N GLY A 18 24.35 37.33 27.65
CA GLY A 18 24.20 38.06 26.40
C GLY A 18 22.77 37.97 25.87
N LEU A 19 21.86 38.76 26.42
CA LEU A 19 20.78 39.33 25.63
C LEU A 19 21.37 40.52 24.87
N ASP A 20 21.74 40.35 23.60
CA ASP A 20 21.74 41.41 22.57
C ASP A 20 22.07 40.84 21.17
N ASP A 21 21.41 41.41 20.16
CA ASP A 21 21.33 41.01 18.74
C ASP A 21 22.64 41.21 17.93
N ASP A 22 23.76 40.62 18.36
CA ASP A 22 25.02 40.68 17.61
C ASP A 22 25.12 39.59 16.52
N LEU A 23 24.72 39.95 15.30
CA LEU A 23 24.86 39.17 14.05
C LEU A 23 26.32 38.91 13.59
N PHE A 24 27.32 39.22 14.42
CA PHE A 24 28.74 39.07 14.09
C PHE A 24 29.55 38.28 15.13
N VAL A 25 28.90 37.58 16.08
CA VAL A 25 29.62 36.65 16.95
C VAL A 25 30.15 35.47 16.13
N PRO A 26 31.47 35.18 16.12
CA PRO A 26 32.01 34.06 15.37
C PRO A 26 31.52 32.73 15.94
N ALA A 27 31.09 31.82 15.06
CA ALA A 27 30.55 30.52 15.44
C ALA A 27 31.46 29.73 16.41
N ALA A 28 30.82 29.06 17.37
CA ALA A 28 31.43 28.32 18.47
C ALA A 28 32.65 27.46 18.04
N ARG A 29 33.75 27.64 18.76
CA ARG A 29 35.07 27.03 18.51
C ARG A 29 35.18 25.71 19.25
N LEU A 30 35.52 24.64 18.55
CA LEU A 30 35.88 23.35 19.17
C LEU A 30 37.33 23.44 19.67
N TYR A 31 37.52 23.28 20.98
CA TYR A 31 38.84 23.18 21.61
C TYR A 31 39.18 21.70 21.77
N GLU A 32 40.30 21.26 21.19
CA GLU A 32 40.84 19.92 21.41
C GLU A 32 41.98 20.05 22.43
N VAL A 33 41.83 19.35 23.57
CA VAL A 33 42.85 19.32 24.63
C VAL A 33 43.67 18.06 24.42
N THR A 34 44.93 18.24 24.01
CA THR A 34 45.89 17.14 23.92
C THR A 34 46.19 16.56 25.30
N HIS A 35 46.67 15.31 25.36
CA HIS A 35 46.95 14.59 26.62
C HIS A 35 47.97 15.29 27.56
N ASP A 36 48.73 16.27 27.06
CA ASP A 36 49.66 17.12 27.81
C ASP A 36 49.06 18.46 28.29
N GLY A 37 47.74 18.66 28.15
CA GLY A 37 47.05 19.86 28.63
C GLY A 37 47.30 21.15 27.83
N GLN A 38 48.09 21.10 26.75
CA GLN A 38 48.27 22.23 25.84
C GLN A 38 47.10 22.31 24.84
N GLN A 39 46.47 23.48 24.79
CA GLN A 39 45.40 23.82 23.86
C GLN A 39 46.02 24.19 22.50
N VAL A 40 45.93 23.29 21.52
CA VAL A 40 46.44 23.56 20.16
C VAL A 40 45.26 23.92 19.26
N LEU A 41 45.29 25.14 18.71
CA LEU A 41 44.33 25.64 17.72
C LEU A 41 44.48 24.86 16.39
N THR A 42 43.66 23.84 16.13
CA THR A 42 43.68 23.11 14.84
C THR A 42 42.90 23.86 13.77
N ARG A 43 43.46 24.96 13.25
CA ARG A 43 42.98 25.54 11.98
C ARG A 43 44.06 25.92 10.96
N GLN A 44 45.29 25.44 11.10
CA GLN A 44 46.37 25.82 10.18
C GLN A 44 47.06 24.71 9.41
N ASP A 45 46.50 23.50 9.34
CA ASP A 45 46.95 22.53 8.33
C ASP A 45 46.23 22.78 7.00
N SER A 46 46.60 23.89 6.33
CA SER A 46 46.18 24.19 4.95
C SER A 46 46.73 23.19 3.93
N ASN A 47 47.68 22.34 4.33
CA ASN A 47 48.33 21.35 3.49
C ASN A 47 47.68 19.96 3.51
N LYS A 48 46.67 19.73 4.36
CA LYS A 48 45.91 18.45 4.32
C LYS A 48 44.94 18.49 3.15
N LEU A 49 45.12 17.55 2.22
CA LEU A 49 44.34 17.45 1.00
C LEU A 49 42.83 17.36 1.36
N PRO A 50 41.95 18.06 0.63
CA PRO A 50 40.51 18.03 0.88
C PRO A 50 39.94 16.59 0.81
N THR A 51 40.59 15.70 0.08
CA THR A 51 40.28 14.27 0.00
C THR A 51 40.44 13.56 1.34
N GLU A 52 41.48 13.84 2.13
CA GLU A 52 41.67 13.24 3.47
C GLU A 52 40.59 13.70 4.45
N ARG A 53 40.18 14.96 4.36
CA ARG A 53 39.09 15.50 5.19
C ARG A 53 37.76 14.85 4.84
N LEU A 54 37.49 14.65 3.55
CA LEU A 54 36.31 13.92 3.11
C LEU A 54 36.37 12.44 3.55
N LEU A 55 37.51 11.78 3.40
CA LEU A 55 37.68 10.39 3.84
C LEU A 55 37.45 10.24 5.35
N ARG A 56 37.96 11.19 6.13
CA ARG A 56 37.73 11.26 7.58
C ARG A 56 36.26 11.48 7.92
N ILE A 57 35.58 12.43 7.26
CA ILE A 57 34.13 12.65 7.48
C ILE A 57 33.33 11.41 7.12
N TRP A 58 33.71 10.71 6.05
CA TRP A 58 33.07 9.47 5.63
C TRP A 58 33.30 8.33 6.63
N GLN A 59 34.50 8.19 7.16
CA GLN A 59 34.81 7.21 8.21
C GLN A 59 34.10 7.53 9.54
N GLU A 60 34.06 8.80 9.94
CA GLU A 60 33.47 9.22 11.22
C GLU A 60 31.94 9.26 11.19
N ARG A 61 31.33 9.61 10.06
CA ARG A 61 29.89 9.91 9.96
C ARG A 61 29.13 9.03 8.95
N GLY A 62 29.84 8.14 8.25
CA GLY A 62 29.27 7.27 7.24
C GLY A 62 28.93 7.98 5.93
N ASP A 63 28.01 7.39 5.16
CA ASP A 63 27.62 7.86 3.83
C ASP A 63 27.17 9.34 3.81
N PHE A 64 27.75 10.13 2.91
CA PHE A 64 27.43 11.55 2.73
C PHE A 64 25.95 11.80 2.38
N SER A 65 25.27 10.80 1.81
CA SER A 65 23.83 10.89 1.53
C SER A 65 22.97 11.05 2.79
N GLN A 66 23.47 10.57 3.93
CA GLN A 66 22.78 10.64 5.22
C GLN A 66 23.15 11.88 6.03
N LEU A 67 24.19 12.60 5.61
CA LEU A 67 24.64 13.87 6.17
C LEU A 67 23.72 15.01 5.70
N THR A 68 22.48 15.01 6.20
CA THR A 68 21.58 16.15 6.00
C THR A 68 21.90 17.25 7.01
N SER A 69 21.80 18.52 6.62
CA SER A 69 21.99 19.68 7.51
C SER A 69 21.16 19.61 8.80
N ARG A 70 20.02 18.92 8.76
CA ARG A 70 19.15 18.67 9.92
C ARG A 70 19.79 17.72 10.94
N ARG A 71 20.40 16.61 10.50
CA ARG A 71 21.09 15.64 11.38
C ARG A 71 22.29 16.27 12.08
N ILE A 72 23.04 17.12 11.36
CA ILE A 72 24.20 17.85 11.92
C ILE A 72 23.75 18.79 13.05
N ARG A 73 22.61 19.48 12.90
CA ARG A 73 22.03 20.34 13.95
C ARG A 73 21.48 19.54 15.13
N ASP A 74 20.83 18.41 14.85
CA ASP A 74 20.25 17.55 15.89
C ASP A 74 21.34 16.90 16.76
N GLU A 75 22.49 16.53 16.16
CA GLU A 75 23.67 16.03 16.90
C GLU A 75 24.31 17.13 17.75
N GLN A 76 24.46 18.36 17.23
CA GLN A 76 24.96 19.50 18.02
C GLN A 76 24.07 19.80 19.24
N ASN A 77 22.76 19.72 19.08
CA ASN A 77 21.83 19.92 20.19
C ASN A 77 21.89 18.78 21.21
N LYS A 78 22.17 17.55 20.76
CA LYS A 78 22.29 16.37 21.64
C LYS A 78 23.54 16.45 22.53
N ASP A 79 24.64 16.97 22.00
CA ASP A 79 25.88 17.17 22.77
C ASP A 79 25.73 18.31 23.80
N LEU A 80 25.00 19.38 23.46
CA LEU A 80 24.67 20.47 24.40
C LEU A 80 23.78 20.00 25.57
N THR A 81 22.89 19.04 25.35
CA THR A 81 22.05 18.46 26.42
C THR A 81 22.77 17.43 27.29
N LYS A 82 23.94 16.93 26.88
CA LYS A 82 24.71 15.93 27.62
C LYS A 82 25.66 16.54 28.65
N THR A 83 25.98 17.83 28.52
CA THR A 83 26.89 18.56 29.42
C THR A 83 26.20 19.21 30.63
N SER A 84 24.89 19.04 30.82
CA SER A 84 24.14 19.61 31.95
C SER A 84 23.62 18.58 32.97
N SER A 85 24.08 17.32 32.91
CA SER A 85 23.74 16.30 33.92
C SER A 85 25.00 15.72 34.54
N THR A 86 25.51 16.42 35.56
CA THR A 86 26.52 15.90 36.50
C THR A 86 25.78 15.25 37.69
N ASP A 87 26.34 14.16 38.19
CA ASP A 87 25.95 13.32 39.34
C ASP A 87 24.86 12.25 39.09
N GLU A 88 25.26 11.00 38.82
CA GLU A 88 25.60 10.04 39.87
C GLU A 88 26.34 8.79 39.33
N HIS A 89 27.02 8.12 40.26
CA HIS A 89 27.99 7.03 40.16
C HIS A 89 27.43 5.65 39.72
N SER A 90 28.40 4.75 39.43
CA SER A 90 28.31 3.30 39.14
C SER A 90 28.08 2.94 37.67
N GLY A 91 28.80 2.01 37.05
CA GLY A 91 29.84 1.09 37.49
C GLY A 91 30.28 0.29 36.25
N GLU A 92 31.47 -0.27 36.32
CA GLU A 92 32.15 -1.12 35.33
C GLU A 92 31.21 -2.07 34.54
N GLN A 93 31.16 -1.93 33.21
CA GLN A 93 30.98 -3.05 32.27
C GLN A 93 31.15 -2.61 30.80
N ASP A 94 31.69 -3.54 30.02
CA ASP A 94 31.69 -3.64 28.55
C ASP A 94 32.84 -3.01 27.74
N GLU A 95 34.03 -3.62 27.91
CA GLU A 95 34.82 -4.10 26.77
C GLU A 95 34.02 -5.19 26.01
N HIS A 96 33.10 -4.80 25.14
CA HIS A 96 32.56 -5.65 24.07
C HIS A 96 31.94 -4.74 22.99
N LYS A 97 32.80 -4.13 22.17
CA LYS A 97 32.35 -3.33 21.01
C LYS A 97 32.67 -3.91 19.64
N ASP A 98 33.31 -5.08 19.58
CA ASP A 98 33.74 -5.65 18.29
C ASP A 98 32.91 -6.85 17.80
N ASP A 99 31.93 -7.35 18.55
CA ASP A 99 31.14 -8.54 18.14
C ASP A 99 29.85 -8.25 17.35
N VAL A 100 29.64 -7.02 16.90
CA VAL A 100 28.45 -6.69 16.07
C VAL A 100 28.69 -6.91 14.57
N HIS A 101 29.86 -7.43 14.18
CA HIS A 101 30.17 -7.77 12.79
C HIS A 101 29.73 -9.19 12.35
N GLU A 102 28.97 -9.92 13.16
CA GLU A 102 28.64 -11.33 12.91
C GLU A 102 27.52 -11.59 11.86
N LEU A 103 27.13 -10.61 11.04
CA LEU A 103 26.02 -10.79 10.09
C LEU A 103 26.37 -10.36 8.67
N GLY A 104 27.16 -11.22 8.03
CA GLY A 104 27.29 -11.30 6.58
C GLY A 104 28.56 -10.64 6.06
N ILE A 105 29.30 -11.40 5.26
CA ILE A 105 30.42 -10.91 4.44
C ILE A 105 29.90 -9.68 3.67
N THR A 106 30.44 -8.51 3.99
CA THR A 106 30.07 -7.28 3.30
C THR A 106 30.52 -7.37 1.84
N PRO A 107 29.87 -6.68 0.88
CA PRO A 107 30.30 -6.72 -0.52
C PRO A 107 31.76 -6.27 -0.69
N GLU A 108 32.25 -5.41 0.20
CA GLU A 108 33.63 -4.96 0.28
C GLU A 108 34.56 -6.10 0.74
N GLN A 109 34.22 -6.80 1.82
CA GLN A 109 34.96 -8.00 2.26
C GLN A 109 34.96 -9.09 1.20
N MET A 110 33.87 -9.27 0.44
CA MET A 110 33.82 -10.23 -0.66
C MET A 110 34.72 -9.80 -1.83
N SER A 111 34.82 -8.50 -2.11
CA SER A 111 35.74 -7.95 -3.11
C SER A 111 37.18 -8.09 -2.66
N GLU A 112 37.48 -7.85 -1.38
CA GLU A 112 38.79 -8.04 -0.79
C GLU A 112 39.20 -9.51 -0.84
N LEU A 113 38.32 -10.43 -0.45
CA LEU A 113 38.54 -11.87 -0.55
C LEU A 113 38.75 -12.32 -2.00
N ARG A 114 38.04 -11.71 -2.96
CA ARG A 114 38.28 -11.94 -4.39
C ARG A 114 39.66 -11.45 -4.82
N MET A 115 40.09 -10.28 -4.35
CA MET A 115 41.39 -9.70 -4.68
C MET A 115 42.54 -10.53 -4.12
N THR A 116 42.44 -10.94 -2.85
CA THR A 116 43.43 -11.80 -2.20
C THR A 116 43.52 -13.16 -2.88
N MET A 117 42.38 -13.76 -3.24
CA MET A 117 42.35 -15.01 -4.01
C MET A 117 43.00 -14.85 -5.39
N MET A 118 42.74 -13.74 -6.09
CA MET A 118 43.35 -13.48 -7.41
C MET A 118 44.87 -13.32 -7.29
N GLN A 119 45.36 -12.60 -6.28
CA GLN A 119 46.78 -12.42 -6.02
C GLN A 119 47.47 -13.75 -5.68
N GLN A 120 46.86 -14.58 -4.84
CA GLN A 120 47.40 -15.91 -4.51
C GLN A 120 47.47 -16.82 -5.74
N LEU A 121 46.45 -16.77 -6.61
CA LEU A 121 46.44 -17.52 -7.87
C LEU A 121 47.49 -17.00 -8.85
N GLU A 122 47.74 -15.69 -8.90
CA GLU A 122 48.80 -15.12 -9.74
C GLU A 122 50.19 -15.54 -9.27
N LEU A 123 50.44 -15.55 -7.96
CA LEU A 123 51.69 -16.06 -7.37
C LEU A 123 51.88 -17.54 -7.72
N ALA A 124 50.87 -18.38 -7.46
CA ALA A 124 50.91 -19.80 -7.78
C ALA A 124 51.12 -20.05 -9.29
N ARG A 125 50.46 -19.25 -10.15
CA ARG A 125 50.68 -19.31 -11.59
C ARG A 125 52.10 -18.91 -11.97
N GLY A 126 52.66 -17.89 -11.33
CA GLY A 126 54.04 -17.46 -11.53
C GLY A 126 55.03 -18.58 -11.21
N GLU A 127 54.89 -19.20 -10.04
CA GLU A 127 55.74 -20.34 -9.60
C GLU A 127 55.59 -21.57 -10.50
N LEU A 128 54.36 -21.90 -10.93
CA LEU A 128 54.14 -23.01 -11.86
C LEU A 128 54.70 -22.73 -13.25
N THR A 129 54.67 -21.46 -13.70
CA THR A 129 55.26 -21.06 -14.98
C THR A 129 56.78 -21.15 -14.91
N THR A 130 57.41 -20.68 -13.83
CA THR A 130 58.87 -20.81 -13.66
C THR A 130 59.30 -22.28 -13.54
N ALA A 131 58.52 -23.11 -12.83
CA ALA A 131 58.77 -24.55 -12.76
C ALA A 131 58.62 -25.22 -14.14
N LEU A 132 57.63 -24.82 -14.93
CA LEU A 132 57.44 -25.31 -16.30
C LEU A 132 58.57 -24.86 -17.24
N ASP A 133 59.04 -23.62 -17.12
CA ASP A 133 60.19 -23.10 -17.87
C ASP A 133 61.45 -23.89 -17.52
N LEU A 134 61.71 -24.16 -16.23
CA LEU A 134 62.83 -25.00 -15.80
C LEU A 134 62.73 -26.43 -16.33
N LEU A 135 61.54 -27.04 -16.28
CA LEU A 135 61.31 -28.36 -16.86
C LEU A 135 61.53 -28.35 -18.38
N SER A 136 61.16 -27.27 -19.07
CA SER A 136 61.39 -27.13 -20.51
C SER A 136 62.88 -26.98 -20.87
N ILE A 137 63.66 -26.34 -20.00
CA ILE A 137 65.13 -26.23 -20.14
C ILE A 137 65.81 -27.60 -19.92
N ILE A 138 65.27 -28.40 -18.98
CA ILE A 138 65.80 -29.72 -18.60
C ILE A 138 65.37 -30.83 -19.58
N ALA A 139 64.16 -30.75 -20.14
CA ALA A 139 63.62 -31.76 -21.03
C ALA A 139 64.44 -31.84 -22.33
N ALA A 140 64.92 -33.04 -22.67
CA ALA A 140 65.61 -33.27 -23.93
C ALA A 140 64.66 -33.07 -25.13
N PRO A 141 65.15 -32.63 -26.30
CA PRO A 141 64.35 -32.29 -27.49
C PRO A 141 63.60 -33.48 -28.13
N THR A 142 63.68 -34.67 -27.51
CA THR A 142 62.97 -35.88 -27.96
C THR A 142 61.48 -35.86 -27.62
N VAL A 143 61.02 -34.95 -26.76
CA VAL A 143 59.60 -34.76 -26.44
C VAL A 143 59.16 -33.42 -27.04
N ALA A 144 58.28 -33.45 -28.04
CA ALA A 144 57.73 -32.24 -28.64
C ALA A 144 56.88 -31.49 -27.61
N THR A 145 57.49 -30.54 -26.89
CA THR A 145 56.81 -29.64 -25.98
C THR A 145 56.22 -28.49 -26.78
N THR A 146 54.97 -28.12 -26.48
CA THR A 146 54.24 -27.01 -27.12
C THR A 146 54.70 -25.62 -26.65
N VAL A 147 55.88 -25.53 -26.05
CA VAL A 147 56.42 -24.30 -25.44
C VAL A 147 57.30 -23.62 -26.49
N ASP A 148 56.98 -22.36 -26.77
CA ASP A 148 57.69 -21.57 -27.77
C ASP A 148 59.15 -21.34 -27.34
N ALA A 149 60.08 -21.97 -28.05
CA ALA A 149 61.49 -22.01 -27.66
C ALA A 149 62.16 -20.63 -27.71
N GLU A 150 61.58 -19.66 -28.44
CA GLU A 150 62.07 -18.28 -28.53
C GLU A 150 61.70 -17.43 -27.30
N ALA A 151 60.73 -17.86 -26.49
CA ALA A 151 60.28 -17.13 -25.31
C ALA A 151 61.13 -17.43 -24.05
N LEU A 152 62.00 -18.46 -24.10
CA LEU A 152 62.81 -18.87 -22.96
C LEU A 152 64.11 -18.05 -22.87
N PRO A 153 64.50 -17.56 -21.68
CA PRO A 153 65.71 -16.76 -21.50
C PRO A 153 67.01 -17.57 -21.63
N LEU A 154 66.93 -18.90 -21.63
CA LEU A 154 68.06 -19.83 -21.69
C LEU A 154 67.84 -20.83 -22.83
N PRO A 155 68.90 -21.20 -23.58
CA PRO A 155 68.80 -22.25 -24.59
C PRO A 155 68.48 -23.61 -23.93
N GLN A 156 67.69 -24.42 -24.62
CA GLN A 156 67.34 -25.78 -24.20
C GLN A 156 68.61 -26.60 -23.90
N GLN A 157 68.56 -27.49 -22.90
CA GLN A 157 69.67 -28.35 -22.44
C GLN A 157 70.82 -27.66 -21.67
N THR A 158 70.65 -26.41 -21.21
CA THR A 158 71.66 -25.77 -20.34
C THR A 158 71.79 -26.48 -18.99
N LEU A 159 70.71 -27.11 -18.51
CA LEU A 159 70.70 -27.88 -17.26
C LEU A 159 70.71 -29.38 -17.56
N THR A 160 71.76 -30.07 -17.13
CA THR A 160 71.87 -31.52 -17.25
C THR A 160 71.47 -32.19 -15.94
N ILE A 161 70.52 -33.13 -15.98
CA ILE A 161 70.23 -33.99 -14.83
C ILE A 161 71.44 -34.89 -14.61
N VAL A 162 72.19 -34.64 -13.54
CA VAL A 162 73.19 -35.59 -13.06
C VAL A 162 72.44 -36.63 -12.23
N PRO A 163 72.42 -37.91 -12.60
CA PRO A 163 71.92 -38.98 -11.75
C PRO A 163 72.88 -39.16 -10.57
N SER A 164 72.84 -38.23 -9.63
CA SER A 164 73.28 -38.44 -8.27
C SER A 164 72.32 -39.46 -7.66
N ALA A 165 72.84 -40.42 -6.88
CA ALA A 165 71.99 -41.17 -5.97
C ALA A 165 71.11 -40.17 -5.19
N PRO A 166 69.81 -40.46 -4.96
CA PRO A 166 69.01 -39.61 -4.08
C PRO A 166 69.82 -39.38 -2.81
N PRO A 167 69.93 -38.14 -2.31
CA PRO A 167 70.72 -37.87 -1.12
C PRO A 167 70.28 -38.87 -0.05
N ILE A 168 71.17 -39.80 0.28
CA ILE A 168 70.90 -40.86 1.24
C ILE A 168 70.47 -40.10 2.50
N PRO A 169 69.25 -40.32 3.03
CA PRO A 169 68.89 -39.71 4.31
C PRO A 169 69.96 -40.15 5.29
N LEU A 170 70.75 -39.20 5.80
CA LEU A 170 71.86 -39.50 6.70
C LEU A 170 71.32 -40.42 7.81
N PRO A 171 71.84 -41.65 7.96
CA PRO A 171 71.55 -42.43 9.15
C PRO A 171 72.14 -41.64 10.32
N SER A 172 71.27 -41.24 11.25
CA SER A 172 71.64 -40.73 12.56
C SER A 172 72.70 -41.65 13.17
N SER A 173 73.90 -41.12 13.38
CA SER A 173 74.95 -41.82 14.13
C SER A 173 74.47 -42.01 15.55
N GLU A 174 73.98 -43.22 15.81
CA GLU A 174 73.86 -43.85 17.11
C GLU A 174 75.23 -43.73 17.80
N ASN A 175 75.25 -43.22 19.03
CA ASN A 175 76.41 -42.87 19.88
C ASN A 175 76.82 -41.38 19.83
N ASP A 176 76.06 -40.51 20.47
CA ASP A 176 76.55 -39.92 21.72
C ASP A 176 75.43 -39.22 22.49
N ASP A 177 75.43 -39.50 23.78
CA ASP A 177 74.50 -39.08 24.79
C ASP A 177 74.58 -37.56 25.00
N SER A 178 73.42 -36.95 25.31
CA SER A 178 73.23 -35.59 25.84
C SER A 178 73.17 -34.38 24.87
N THR A 179 71.94 -33.89 24.68
CA THR A 179 71.49 -32.47 24.60
C THR A 179 71.12 -31.76 23.30
N ASN A 180 71.24 -32.32 22.09
CA ASN A 180 70.73 -31.62 20.89
C ASN A 180 70.08 -32.56 19.85
N GLU A 181 68.81 -32.92 20.08
CA GLU A 181 68.12 -34.03 19.42
C GLU A 181 66.91 -33.57 18.57
N HIS A 182 66.93 -32.42 17.86
CA HIS A 182 65.70 -31.84 17.26
C HIS A 182 65.72 -31.51 15.74
N THR A 183 66.81 -31.72 15.01
CA THR A 183 66.92 -31.16 13.63
C THR A 183 66.96 -32.17 12.48
N GLY A 184 67.17 -33.47 12.72
CA GLY A 184 67.32 -34.48 11.65
C GLY A 184 66.07 -35.30 11.33
N ALA A 185 65.35 -35.79 12.35
CA ALA A 185 64.15 -36.63 12.19
C ALA A 185 62.84 -35.83 12.04
N SER A 186 62.89 -34.51 12.11
CA SER A 186 61.73 -33.61 12.12
C SER A 186 61.15 -33.33 10.72
N THR A 187 61.91 -33.57 9.65
CA THR A 187 61.49 -33.29 8.27
C THR A 187 60.48 -34.30 7.70
N SER A 188 60.49 -35.56 8.17
CA SER A 188 59.49 -36.58 7.78
C SER A 188 58.20 -36.51 8.60
N LEU A 189 58.26 -35.92 9.81
CA LEU A 189 57.11 -35.74 10.70
C LEU A 189 56.32 -34.46 10.39
N LEU A 190 56.96 -33.45 9.78
CA LEU A 190 56.33 -32.19 9.35
C LEU A 190 55.14 -32.38 8.39
N PRO A 191 55.23 -33.20 7.31
CA PRO A 191 54.09 -33.48 6.43
C PRO A 191 52.92 -34.14 7.16
N LEU A 192 53.20 -35.04 8.10
CA LEU A 192 52.16 -35.73 8.85
C LEU A 192 51.48 -34.77 9.84
N ALA A 193 52.27 -33.98 10.57
CA ALA A 193 51.77 -32.97 11.50
C ALA A 193 50.93 -31.88 10.80
N THR A 194 51.37 -31.40 9.64
CA THR A 194 50.62 -30.42 8.82
C THR A 194 49.32 -31.01 8.29
N SER A 195 49.31 -32.27 7.83
CA SER A 195 48.08 -32.93 7.40
C SER A 195 47.07 -33.12 8.55
N LEU A 196 47.53 -33.51 9.74
CA LEU A 196 46.66 -33.70 10.91
C LEU A 196 46.13 -32.37 11.44
N ALA A 197 46.96 -31.31 11.42
CA ALA A 197 46.53 -29.96 11.75
C ALA A 197 45.45 -29.47 10.77
N SER A 198 45.67 -29.63 9.47
CA SER A 198 44.69 -29.27 8.43
C SER A 198 43.39 -30.07 8.56
N LEU A 199 43.46 -31.37 8.89
CA LEU A 199 42.28 -32.20 9.09
C LEU A 199 41.49 -31.76 10.33
N ARG A 200 42.18 -31.42 11.43
CA ARG A 200 41.53 -30.86 12.64
C ARG A 200 40.88 -29.50 12.35
N GLU A 201 41.56 -28.63 11.61
CA GLU A 201 41.04 -27.32 11.25
C GLU A 201 39.83 -27.43 10.31
N SER A 202 39.90 -28.31 9.32
CA SER A 202 38.77 -28.63 8.45
C SER A 202 37.59 -29.21 9.24
N ALA A 203 37.83 -30.17 10.14
CA ALA A 203 36.80 -30.73 11.01
C ALA A 203 36.16 -29.63 11.88
N ASN A 204 36.97 -28.77 12.51
CA ASN A 204 36.46 -27.65 13.30
C ASN A 204 35.65 -26.66 12.46
N SER A 205 36.07 -26.38 11.23
CA SER A 205 35.33 -25.56 10.26
C SER A 205 34.00 -26.21 9.90
N PHE A 206 33.97 -27.51 9.63
CA PHE A 206 32.74 -28.27 9.38
C PHE A 206 31.80 -28.26 10.58
N PHE A 207 32.31 -28.47 11.79
CA PHE A 207 31.49 -28.42 13.00
C PHE A 207 30.95 -27.02 13.26
N SER A 208 31.76 -25.98 13.07
CA SER A 208 31.34 -24.58 13.20
C SER A 208 30.32 -24.18 12.15
N ALA A 209 30.51 -24.59 10.88
CA ALA A 209 29.53 -24.36 9.83
C ALA A 209 28.24 -25.13 10.10
N SER A 210 28.35 -26.38 10.58
CA SER A 210 27.18 -27.18 10.94
C SER A 210 26.42 -26.59 12.12
N SER A 211 27.12 -26.06 13.13
CA SER A 211 26.50 -25.43 14.29
C SER A 211 25.88 -24.10 13.92
N GLN A 212 26.44 -23.33 12.99
CA GLN A 212 25.78 -22.13 12.46
C GLN A 212 24.51 -22.48 11.67
N VAL A 213 24.53 -23.53 10.84
CA VAL A 213 23.35 -24.01 10.10
C VAL A 213 22.30 -24.62 11.04
N LEU A 214 22.73 -25.31 12.10
CA LEU A 214 21.86 -25.97 13.07
C LEU A 214 21.33 -25.02 14.15
N ALA A 215 22.12 -24.07 14.64
CA ALA A 215 21.65 -22.97 15.49
C ALA A 215 20.65 -22.10 14.72
N SER A 216 20.78 -22.04 13.39
CA SER A 216 19.74 -21.48 12.51
C SER A 216 18.44 -22.31 12.46
N THR A 217 18.41 -23.53 13.01
CA THR A 217 17.25 -24.44 12.99
C THR A 217 16.74 -24.87 14.38
N SER A 218 17.55 -24.90 15.45
CA SER A 218 17.20 -25.54 16.73
C SER A 218 16.67 -24.63 17.85
N ASN A 219 16.72 -23.29 17.72
CA ASN A 219 16.28 -22.37 18.79
C ASN A 219 14.75 -22.22 18.93
N SER A 220 13.94 -23.22 18.54
CA SER A 220 12.48 -23.09 18.48
C SER A 220 11.67 -23.75 19.60
N THR A 221 12.28 -24.39 20.62
CA THR A 221 11.46 -25.18 21.58
C THR A 221 11.54 -24.82 23.05
N THR A 222 12.59 -24.18 23.58
CA THR A 222 12.62 -23.85 25.02
C THR A 222 13.66 -22.78 25.35
N SER A 223 13.25 -21.52 25.47
CA SER A 223 13.79 -20.57 26.48
C SER A 223 13.20 -19.17 26.33
N THR A 224 12.53 -18.74 27.39
CA THR A 224 12.28 -17.35 27.76
C THR A 224 13.61 -16.65 28.04
N SER A 225 14.21 -16.00 27.06
CA SER A 225 15.12 -14.88 27.32
C SER A 225 15.27 -13.96 26.10
N THR A 226 15.02 -12.70 26.39
CA THR A 226 15.05 -11.45 25.62
C THR A 226 16.28 -11.20 24.73
N SER A 227 16.43 -11.92 23.61
CA SER A 227 17.25 -11.45 22.49
C SER A 227 16.67 -11.87 21.13
N PRO A 228 16.34 -10.91 20.23
CA PRO A 228 15.72 -11.21 18.94
C PRO A 228 16.78 -11.55 17.89
N SER A 229 17.41 -12.73 17.98
CA SER A 229 18.23 -13.27 16.90
C SER A 229 17.41 -14.24 16.05
N ARG A 230 17.28 -13.88 14.77
CA ARG A 230 16.25 -14.28 13.80
C ARG A 230 16.59 -15.61 13.11
N ASN A 231 15.74 -16.63 13.31
CA ASN A 231 15.57 -17.72 12.35
C ASN A 231 14.22 -17.56 11.63
N PRO A 232 14.16 -16.79 10.53
CA PRO A 232 12.89 -16.48 9.87
C PRO A 232 12.31 -17.68 9.11
N THR A 233 13.14 -18.65 8.70
CA THR A 233 12.74 -19.73 7.78
C THR A 233 11.80 -20.76 8.39
N SER A 234 12.03 -21.19 9.64
CA SER A 234 11.16 -22.19 10.31
C SER A 234 9.75 -21.63 10.58
N LYS A 235 9.68 -20.42 11.13
CA LYS A 235 8.40 -19.69 11.32
C LYS A 235 7.69 -19.41 10.00
N GLN A 236 8.42 -19.11 8.93
CA GLN A 236 7.84 -18.93 7.59
C GLN A 236 7.15 -20.18 7.07
N TRP A 237 7.79 -21.35 7.16
CA TRP A 237 7.22 -22.60 6.67
C TRP A 237 6.02 -23.06 7.48
N SER A 238 6.07 -22.97 8.81
CA SER A 238 4.91 -23.29 9.66
C SER A 238 3.73 -22.35 9.39
N THR A 239 4.00 -21.07 9.17
CA THR A 239 2.98 -20.08 8.79
C THR A 239 2.43 -20.37 7.40
N LEU A 240 3.27 -20.72 6.41
CA LEU A 240 2.82 -21.11 5.07
C LEU A 240 1.94 -22.36 5.09
N LEU A 241 2.33 -23.38 5.86
CA LEU A 241 1.52 -24.58 6.06
C LEU A 241 0.21 -24.23 6.76
N HIS A 242 0.25 -23.38 7.79
CA HIS A 242 -0.94 -22.93 8.50
C HIS A 242 -1.91 -22.21 7.55
N LEU A 243 -1.41 -21.22 6.79
CA LEU A 243 -2.18 -20.52 5.78
C LEU A 243 -2.80 -21.52 4.79
N HIS A 244 -2.01 -22.43 4.22
CA HIS A 244 -2.52 -23.42 3.27
C HIS A 244 -3.62 -24.32 3.87
N THR A 245 -3.55 -24.63 5.18
CA THR A 245 -4.58 -25.44 5.86
C THR A 245 -5.82 -24.66 6.25
N SER A 246 -5.68 -23.40 6.67
CA SER A 246 -6.78 -22.60 7.22
C SER A 246 -7.56 -21.87 6.13
N THR A 247 -6.85 -21.31 5.15
CA THR A 247 -7.38 -20.47 4.09
C THR A 247 -6.62 -20.75 2.79
N PRO A 248 -7.25 -21.28 1.73
CA PRO A 248 -6.53 -21.69 0.53
C PRO A 248 -6.06 -20.47 -0.30
N PHE A 249 -5.09 -19.71 0.21
CA PHE A 249 -4.37 -18.68 -0.54
C PHE A 249 -3.39 -19.36 -1.50
N PRO A 250 -3.42 -19.02 -2.80
CA PRO A 250 -2.48 -19.60 -3.74
C PRO A 250 -1.05 -19.11 -3.47
N LEU A 251 -0.09 -20.02 -3.55
CA LEU A 251 1.33 -19.73 -3.37
C LEU A 251 2.00 -19.47 -4.72
N ILE A 252 2.81 -18.43 -4.80
CA ILE A 252 3.50 -17.99 -6.02
C ILE A 252 5.01 -17.98 -5.78
N PRO A 253 5.84 -18.53 -6.68
CA PRO A 253 7.28 -18.45 -6.55
C PRO A 253 7.76 -17.04 -6.85
N LEU A 254 8.46 -16.41 -5.91
CA LEU A 254 9.02 -15.07 -6.06
C LEU A 254 10.45 -15.15 -6.59
N GLY A 255 10.81 -14.25 -7.52
CA GLY A 255 12.12 -14.22 -8.18
C GLY A 255 12.27 -15.17 -9.36
N ALA A 256 11.24 -15.97 -9.64
CA ALA A 256 11.20 -16.84 -10.81
C ALA A 256 10.80 -16.04 -12.07
N ARG A 257 11.40 -16.34 -13.22
CA ARG A 257 10.97 -15.75 -14.51
C ARG A 257 9.49 -16.07 -14.76
N SER A 258 8.77 -15.28 -15.56
CA SER A 258 7.29 -15.32 -15.69
C SER A 258 6.65 -16.67 -16.04
N ASN A 259 7.45 -17.69 -16.40
CA ASN A 259 7.01 -19.03 -16.80
C ASN A 259 7.65 -20.15 -15.94
N ALA A 260 8.29 -19.81 -14.82
CA ALA A 260 8.93 -20.79 -13.95
C ALA A 260 7.90 -21.46 -13.04
N SER A 261 7.77 -22.78 -13.15
CA SER A 261 6.91 -23.61 -12.31
C SER A 261 7.67 -24.12 -11.09
N PHE A 262 6.98 -24.24 -9.94
CA PHE A 262 7.49 -24.95 -8.75
C PHE A 262 7.79 -26.44 -9.02
N SER A 263 7.13 -27.06 -10.00
CA SER A 263 7.30 -28.47 -10.35
C SER A 263 8.25 -28.72 -11.52
N GLY A 264 8.87 -27.68 -12.09
CA GLY A 264 9.81 -27.82 -13.21
C GLY A 264 11.08 -28.58 -12.82
N GLN A 265 11.48 -29.56 -13.64
CA GLN A 265 12.81 -30.17 -13.57
C GLN A 265 13.81 -29.28 -14.34
N GLY A 266 14.88 -28.81 -13.69
CA GLY A 266 15.98 -28.09 -14.32
C GLY A 266 16.31 -26.70 -13.73
N GLU A 267 17.25 -26.02 -14.40
CA GLU A 267 17.86 -24.70 -14.11
C GLU A 267 16.86 -23.53 -13.94
N THR A 268 15.57 -23.77 -14.23
CA THR A 268 14.46 -22.84 -14.02
C THR A 268 14.06 -22.68 -12.54
N ARG A 269 14.68 -23.41 -11.60
CA ARG A 269 14.42 -23.36 -10.13
C ARG A 269 15.02 -22.14 -9.41
N LEU A 270 15.01 -20.95 -10.01
CA LEU A 270 15.58 -19.75 -9.39
C LEU A 270 14.66 -19.05 -8.37
N ALA A 271 13.53 -19.66 -8.01
CA ALA A 271 12.62 -19.11 -7.01
C ALA A 271 13.25 -19.25 -5.61
N LYS A 272 13.96 -18.21 -5.14
CA LYS A 272 14.56 -18.18 -3.80
C LYS A 272 13.53 -18.07 -2.68
N GLN A 273 12.30 -17.63 -2.98
CA GLN A 273 11.28 -17.31 -1.98
C GLN A 273 9.87 -17.70 -2.44
N VAL A 274 8.99 -17.99 -1.48
CA VAL A 274 7.56 -18.26 -1.71
C VAL A 274 6.76 -17.04 -1.26
N GLY A 275 5.91 -16.55 -2.15
CA GLY A 275 4.94 -15.49 -1.87
C GLY A 275 3.53 -16.05 -1.71
N VAL A 276 2.72 -15.39 -0.89
CA VAL A 276 1.29 -15.68 -0.75
C VAL A 276 0.53 -14.66 -1.59
N PHE A 277 -0.29 -15.14 -2.52
CA PHE A 277 -1.19 -14.29 -3.30
C PHE A 277 -2.47 -14.03 -2.51
N TYR A 278 -2.71 -12.77 -2.19
CA TYR A 278 -3.87 -12.31 -1.44
C TYR A 278 -4.81 -11.40 -2.26
N GLY A 279 -4.43 -11.10 -3.51
CA GLY A 279 -5.25 -10.35 -4.46
C GLY A 279 -6.34 -11.19 -5.13
N CYS A 280 -7.10 -10.57 -6.04
CA CYS A 280 -8.04 -11.28 -6.91
C CYS A 280 -7.34 -11.70 -8.21
N ALA A 281 -7.58 -12.93 -8.70
CA ALA A 281 -6.94 -13.43 -9.93
C ALA A 281 -7.42 -12.71 -11.20
N GLU A 282 -8.57 -12.03 -11.11
CA GLU A 282 -9.28 -11.27 -12.15
C GLU A 282 -8.88 -9.80 -12.19
N ALA A 283 -8.14 -9.36 -11.16
CA ALA A 283 -7.61 -8.02 -11.06
C ALA A 283 -6.76 -7.69 -12.29
N ALA A 284 -6.63 -6.39 -12.60
CA ALA A 284 -5.75 -5.95 -13.66
C ALA A 284 -4.30 -6.43 -13.41
N PRO A 285 -3.49 -6.70 -14.46
CA PRO A 285 -2.17 -7.32 -14.30
C PRO A 285 -1.21 -6.54 -13.39
N SER A 286 -1.32 -5.21 -13.32
CA SER A 286 -0.57 -4.36 -12.40
C SER A 286 -0.92 -4.67 -10.93
N PHE A 287 -2.20 -4.79 -10.61
CA PHE A 287 -2.69 -5.08 -9.26
C PHE A 287 -2.48 -6.54 -8.85
N ARG A 288 -2.50 -7.49 -9.80
CA ARG A 288 -2.14 -8.89 -9.53
C ARG A 288 -0.71 -9.03 -9.05
N ARG A 289 0.23 -8.28 -9.65
CA ARG A 289 1.63 -8.27 -9.20
C ARG A 289 1.79 -7.63 -7.82
N ALA A 290 1.00 -6.60 -7.53
CA ALA A 290 0.99 -5.95 -6.21
C ALA A 290 0.28 -6.79 -5.12
N GLY A 291 -0.58 -7.73 -5.50
CA GLY A 291 -1.32 -8.63 -4.61
C GLY A 291 -0.54 -9.86 -4.12
N VAL A 292 0.81 -9.81 -4.14
CA VAL A 292 1.69 -10.89 -3.67
C VAL A 292 2.49 -10.39 -2.47
N ALA A 293 2.38 -11.09 -1.34
CA ALA A 293 3.14 -10.78 -0.13
C ALA A 293 4.24 -11.82 0.09
N GLN A 294 5.42 -11.35 0.48
CA GLN A 294 6.42 -12.21 1.12
C GLN A 294 5.97 -12.50 2.55
N VAL A 295 5.96 -13.77 2.95
CA VAL A 295 5.54 -14.18 4.30
C VAL A 295 6.40 -13.54 5.38
N GLU A 296 7.69 -13.37 5.11
CA GLU A 296 8.62 -12.67 6.00
C GLU A 296 8.16 -11.25 6.34
N GLN A 297 7.73 -10.49 5.33
CA GLN A 297 7.25 -9.12 5.52
C GLN A 297 5.93 -9.08 6.31
N VAL A 298 5.08 -10.09 6.15
CA VAL A 298 3.79 -10.15 6.87
C VAL A 298 4.02 -10.55 8.33
N LEU A 299 4.91 -11.51 8.59
CA LEU A 299 5.30 -11.90 9.94
C LEU A 299 5.94 -10.73 10.69
N GLN A 300 6.83 -10.01 10.02
CA GLN A 300 7.43 -8.80 10.59
C GLN A 300 6.37 -7.75 10.93
N GLU A 301 5.37 -7.53 10.05
CA GLU A 301 4.28 -6.58 10.32
C GLU A 301 3.41 -7.00 11.52
N VAL A 302 3.16 -8.31 11.68
CA VAL A 302 2.42 -8.85 12.83
C VAL A 302 3.21 -8.69 14.13
N GLU A 303 4.51 -9.00 14.11
CA GLU A 303 5.40 -8.83 15.27
C GLU A 303 5.52 -7.33 15.66
N GLU A 304 5.73 -6.44 14.70
CA GLU A 304 5.74 -4.97 14.90
C GLU A 304 4.39 -4.41 15.37
N GLY A 305 3.28 -5.07 15.00
CA GLY A 305 1.94 -4.75 15.47
C GLY A 305 1.75 -5.12 16.94
N ARG A 306 2.29 -6.27 17.36
CA ARG A 306 2.18 -6.81 18.72
C ARG A 306 3.00 -6.02 19.74
N GLU A 307 4.22 -5.65 19.37
CA GLU A 307 5.13 -4.98 20.30
C GLU A 307 4.74 -3.52 20.59
N GLY A 308 3.79 -2.94 19.83
CA GLY A 308 3.32 -1.56 20.02
C GLY A 308 4.42 -0.48 19.85
N MET A 309 5.66 -0.90 19.57
CA MET A 309 6.89 -0.11 19.68
C MET A 309 7.21 0.68 18.40
N GLY A 310 6.43 0.49 17.33
CA GLY A 310 6.62 1.15 16.04
C GLY A 310 6.09 2.59 15.95
N LYS A 311 6.71 3.54 16.67
CA LYS A 311 6.66 4.98 16.29
C LYS A 311 7.64 5.31 15.15
N GLY A 312 8.50 4.37 14.75
CA GLY A 312 9.53 4.56 13.74
C GLY A 312 9.06 4.20 12.32
N VAL A 313 8.98 5.23 11.47
CA VAL A 313 9.26 5.22 10.03
C VAL A 313 8.92 3.93 9.26
N GLY A 314 7.73 3.90 8.67
CA GLY A 314 7.51 3.07 7.49
C GLY A 314 6.52 1.91 7.62
N ARG A 315 5.58 1.95 8.57
CA ARG A 315 4.33 1.16 8.43
C ARG A 315 3.77 1.51 7.05
N LYS A 316 3.90 0.61 6.07
CA LYS A 316 3.26 0.70 4.76
C LYS A 316 1.77 0.46 4.97
N ARG A 317 1.14 1.32 5.76
CA ARG A 317 -0.29 1.32 5.98
C ARG A 317 -0.88 1.53 4.58
N GLY A 318 -1.53 0.48 4.07
CA GLY A 318 -2.14 0.53 2.76
C GLY A 318 -3.07 1.74 2.68
N ARG A 319 -3.13 2.34 1.49
CA ARG A 319 -4.04 3.46 1.27
C ARG A 319 -5.48 2.99 1.49
N LYS A 320 -6.25 3.79 2.22
CA LYS A 320 -7.67 3.54 2.48
C LYS A 320 -8.50 4.45 1.59
N LEU A 321 -9.53 3.86 1.00
CA LEU A 321 -10.53 4.59 0.23
C LEU A 321 -11.53 5.24 1.20
N VAL A 322 -11.85 6.52 1.01
CA VAL A 322 -12.90 7.22 1.75
C VAL A 322 -13.90 7.76 0.75
N VAL A 323 -15.17 7.58 1.04
CA VAL A 323 -16.29 8.01 0.19
C VAL A 323 -17.05 9.08 0.96
N GLU A 324 -17.03 10.31 0.47
CA GLU A 324 -17.77 11.46 0.98
C GLU A 324 -18.88 11.83 -0.01
N VAL A 325 -20.10 11.99 0.48
CA VAL A 325 -21.28 12.37 -0.30
C VAL A 325 -21.91 13.58 0.37
N GLU A 326 -21.92 14.70 -0.34
CA GLU A 326 -22.60 15.92 0.07
C GLU A 326 -23.90 16.03 -0.72
N MET A 327 -25.03 16.13 -0.03
CA MET A 327 -26.35 16.32 -0.63
C MET A 327 -26.95 17.63 -0.14
N GLU A 328 -27.50 18.43 -1.04
CA GLU A 328 -28.20 19.66 -0.70
C GLU A 328 -29.37 19.34 0.26
N GLY A 329 -29.42 20.06 1.38
CA GLY A 329 -30.43 19.89 2.42
C GLY A 329 -30.17 18.76 3.44
N ARG A 330 -29.20 17.86 3.20
CA ARG A 330 -28.90 16.73 4.09
C ARG A 330 -27.54 16.80 4.78
N GLY A 331 -26.64 17.65 4.28
CA GLY A 331 -25.29 17.79 4.79
C GLY A 331 -24.30 16.81 4.14
N ARG A 332 -23.19 16.56 4.83
CA ARG A 332 -22.08 15.72 4.36
C ARG A 332 -22.06 14.38 5.07
N ASP A 333 -22.32 13.32 4.32
CA ASP A 333 -22.16 11.94 4.74
C ASP A 333 -20.79 11.44 4.29
N TRP A 334 -20.13 10.63 5.09
CA TRP A 334 -18.91 9.96 4.64
C TRP A 334 -18.75 8.57 5.24
N CYS A 335 -18.06 7.70 4.52
CA CYS A 335 -17.82 6.32 4.88
C CYS A 335 -16.39 5.95 4.50
N VAL A 336 -15.62 5.46 5.46
CA VAL A 336 -14.32 4.85 5.16
C VAL A 336 -14.56 3.46 4.62
N TRP A 337 -13.77 3.06 3.63
CA TRP A 337 -13.60 1.68 3.23
C TRP A 337 -12.91 0.89 4.34
N THR A 338 -13.64 0.66 5.43
CA THR A 338 -13.15 -0.17 6.52
C THR A 338 -13.42 -1.63 6.22
N SER A 339 -12.45 -2.42 6.64
CA SER A 339 -12.62 -3.81 7.01
C SER A 339 -13.77 -3.85 8.03
N GLY A 340 -14.83 -4.63 7.80
CA GLY A 340 -15.96 -4.73 8.75
C GLY A 340 -15.47 -4.96 10.19
N ALA A 341 -16.33 -4.65 11.17
CA ALA A 341 -16.14 -4.55 12.64
C ALA A 341 -15.03 -5.35 13.38
N ALA A 342 -14.39 -6.33 12.76
CA ALA A 342 -13.25 -7.09 13.24
C ALA A 342 -11.98 -6.27 13.57
N GLU A 343 -11.80 -5.04 13.09
CA GLU A 343 -10.70 -4.17 13.57
C GLU A 343 -10.91 -3.67 15.01
N LYS A 344 -12.12 -3.80 15.58
CA LYS A 344 -12.47 -3.27 16.92
C LYS A 344 -12.37 -4.28 18.07
N GLU A 345 -12.30 -5.58 17.79
CA GLU A 345 -12.00 -6.55 18.85
C GLU A 345 -10.48 -6.67 18.95
N GLY A 346 -9.89 -6.25 20.07
CA GLY A 346 -8.45 -6.27 20.36
C GLY A 346 -7.82 -7.67 20.44
N LYS A 347 -8.27 -8.60 19.59
CA LYS A 347 -7.60 -9.86 19.32
C LYS A 347 -6.33 -9.57 18.54
N GLU A 348 -5.24 -10.24 18.92
CA GLU A 348 -3.97 -10.16 18.19
C GLU A 348 -4.23 -10.43 16.70
N GLN A 349 -3.89 -9.48 15.83
CA GLN A 349 -4.10 -9.62 14.39
C GLN A 349 -3.25 -10.78 13.87
N GLY A 350 -3.90 -11.86 13.46
CA GLY A 350 -3.21 -12.98 12.83
C GLY A 350 -2.67 -12.59 11.46
N VAL A 351 -1.71 -13.37 10.96
CA VAL A 351 -1.15 -13.24 9.59
C VAL A 351 -2.27 -13.22 8.54
N GLU A 352 -3.31 -14.03 8.73
CA GLU A 352 -4.48 -14.05 7.86
C GLU A 352 -5.24 -12.73 7.83
N ASP A 353 -5.37 -12.05 8.97
CA ASP A 353 -6.12 -10.80 9.06
C ASP A 353 -5.37 -9.69 8.35
N VAL A 354 -4.04 -9.67 8.48
CA VAL A 354 -3.16 -8.77 7.73
C VAL A 354 -3.27 -9.04 6.23
N LEU A 355 -3.25 -10.31 5.79
CA LEU A 355 -3.42 -10.66 4.38
C LEU A 355 -4.80 -10.27 3.84
N LYS A 356 -5.88 -10.53 4.61
CA LYS A 356 -7.25 -10.11 4.26
C LYS A 356 -7.34 -8.58 4.17
N GLN A 357 -6.69 -7.85 5.06
CA GLN A 357 -6.65 -6.39 5.05
C GLN A 357 -5.87 -5.86 3.83
N ARG A 358 -4.70 -6.42 3.53
CA ARG A 358 -3.93 -6.08 2.33
C ARG A 358 -4.72 -6.38 1.05
N GLY A 359 -5.44 -7.49 0.99
CA GLY A 359 -6.33 -7.82 -0.14
C GLY A 359 -7.44 -6.80 -0.34
N ARG A 360 -8.07 -6.34 0.76
CA ARG A 360 -9.07 -5.27 0.72
C ARG A 360 -8.50 -3.94 0.25
N ASN A 361 -7.25 -3.63 0.64
CA ASN A 361 -6.57 -2.41 0.21
C ASN A 361 -6.21 -2.47 -1.28
N VAL A 362 -5.64 -3.58 -1.76
CA VAL A 362 -5.35 -3.76 -3.20
C VAL A 362 -6.62 -3.68 -4.04
N PHE A 363 -7.72 -4.28 -3.57
CA PHE A 363 -9.02 -4.14 -4.21
C PHE A 363 -9.52 -2.69 -4.25
N ALA A 364 -9.35 -1.94 -3.16
CA ALA A 364 -9.72 -0.53 -3.11
C ALA A 364 -8.85 0.33 -4.05
N GLU A 365 -7.55 0.02 -4.16
CA GLU A 365 -6.63 0.68 -5.09
C GLU A 365 -7.00 0.42 -6.55
N GLU A 366 -7.38 -0.81 -6.89
CA GLU A 366 -7.90 -1.13 -8.23
C GLU A 366 -9.20 -0.38 -8.52
N LEU A 367 -10.15 -0.39 -7.57
CA LEU A 367 -11.39 0.37 -7.71
C LEU A 367 -11.13 1.85 -8.00
N PHE A 368 -10.23 2.47 -7.23
CA PHE A 368 -9.88 3.87 -7.43
C PHE A 368 -9.17 4.13 -8.76
N ALA A 369 -8.33 3.21 -9.21
CA ALA A 369 -7.71 3.28 -10.54
C ALA A 369 -8.75 3.19 -11.67
N VAL A 370 -9.76 2.33 -11.53
CA VAL A 370 -10.88 2.26 -12.49
C VAL A 370 -11.66 3.56 -12.49
N LEU A 371 -12.07 4.06 -11.32
CA LEU A 371 -12.82 5.31 -11.19
C LEU A 371 -12.05 6.52 -11.71
N SER A 372 -10.74 6.59 -11.49
CA SER A 372 -9.90 7.68 -11.99
C SER A 372 -9.68 7.62 -13.49
N ASN A 373 -9.63 6.42 -14.08
CA ASN A 373 -9.60 6.25 -15.53
C ASN A 373 -10.94 6.64 -16.15
N GLU A 374 -12.06 6.20 -15.58
CA GLU A 374 -13.41 6.59 -16.04
C GLU A 374 -13.63 8.10 -15.92
N ALA A 375 -13.21 8.71 -14.82
CA ALA A 375 -13.29 10.16 -14.63
C ALA A 375 -12.49 10.96 -15.67
N ARG A 376 -11.47 10.34 -16.28
CA ARG A 376 -10.66 10.94 -17.37
C ARG A 376 -11.25 10.66 -18.75
N SER A 377 -11.89 9.51 -18.96
CA SER A 377 -12.44 9.11 -20.25
C SER A 377 -13.83 9.70 -20.52
N ASP A 378 -14.66 9.82 -19.49
CA ASP A 378 -16.09 10.10 -19.64
C ASP A 378 -16.39 11.59 -19.46
N VAL A 379 -16.43 12.32 -20.58
CA VAL A 379 -16.80 13.75 -20.60
C VAL A 379 -18.25 13.99 -20.14
N SER A 380 -19.12 12.98 -20.21
CA SER A 380 -20.53 13.09 -19.81
C SER A 380 -20.72 13.23 -18.31
N VAL A 381 -19.79 12.69 -17.51
CA VAL A 381 -19.82 12.84 -16.07
C VAL A 381 -19.02 14.10 -15.75
N LYS A 382 -19.59 15.04 -15.00
CA LYS A 382 -18.86 16.22 -14.48
C LYS A 382 -17.92 15.78 -13.36
N SER A 383 -16.98 14.91 -13.69
CA SER A 383 -15.96 14.39 -12.80
C SER A 383 -14.64 15.13 -13.03
N ARG A 384 -13.98 15.47 -11.93
CA ARG A 384 -12.63 16.02 -11.90
C ARG A 384 -11.75 15.13 -11.03
N LEU A 385 -10.52 14.91 -11.48
CA LEU A 385 -9.49 14.26 -10.68
C LEU A 385 -8.63 15.36 -10.04
N GLU A 386 -8.66 15.44 -8.73
CA GLU A 386 -7.79 16.32 -7.95
C GLU A 386 -6.65 15.49 -7.35
N LEU A 387 -5.44 15.74 -7.84
CA LEU A 387 -4.20 15.15 -7.31
C LEU A 387 -3.83 15.91 -6.04
N GLY A 388 -4.00 15.26 -4.89
CA GLY A 388 -3.72 15.88 -3.60
C GLY A 388 -2.26 15.75 -3.18
N LYS A 389 -1.90 16.48 -2.11
CA LYS A 389 -0.60 16.27 -1.42
C LYS A 389 -0.59 14.88 -0.78
N ARG A 390 0.61 14.32 -0.51
CA ARG A 390 0.79 12.99 0.12
C ARG A 390 -0.10 12.73 1.35
N SER A 391 -0.45 13.76 2.11
CA SER A 391 -1.33 13.67 3.28
C SER A 391 -2.83 13.64 2.95
N GLN A 392 -3.26 14.33 1.89
CA GLN A 392 -4.67 14.43 1.50
C GLN A 392 -5.10 13.31 0.54
N GLY A 393 -4.13 12.72 -0.16
CA GLY A 393 -4.39 11.66 -1.13
C GLY A 393 -5.00 12.17 -2.43
N ASP A 394 -5.11 11.29 -3.42
CA ASP A 394 -5.78 11.61 -4.68
C ASP A 394 -7.29 11.52 -4.50
N SER A 395 -8.04 12.38 -5.17
CA SER A 395 -9.49 12.40 -5.08
C SER A 395 -10.19 12.51 -6.42
N VAL A 396 -11.23 11.70 -6.61
CA VAL A 396 -12.17 11.78 -7.72
C VAL A 396 -13.41 12.49 -7.20
N ILE A 397 -13.66 13.70 -7.70
CA ILE A 397 -14.84 14.50 -7.34
C ILE A 397 -15.80 14.48 -8.52
N THR A 398 -17.03 14.07 -8.27
CA THR A 398 -18.11 14.09 -9.26
C THR A 398 -19.24 14.96 -8.74
N GLU A 399 -19.68 15.91 -9.56
CA GLU A 399 -20.73 16.86 -9.19
C GLU A 399 -21.96 16.67 -10.07
N GLY A 400 -23.13 16.64 -9.45
CA GLY A 400 -24.42 16.58 -10.11
C GLY A 400 -25.35 17.70 -9.63
N HIS A 401 -26.63 17.60 -9.97
CA HIS A 401 -27.62 18.58 -9.52
C HIS A 401 -27.95 18.33 -8.05
N GLY A 402 -27.50 19.23 -7.18
CA GLY A 402 -27.73 19.19 -5.73
C GLY A 402 -27.00 18.07 -4.99
N TRP A 403 -25.98 17.46 -5.61
CA TRP A 403 -25.13 16.47 -4.96
C TRP A 403 -23.69 16.55 -5.42
N LYS A 404 -22.76 16.22 -4.52
CA LYS A 404 -21.32 16.15 -4.77
C LYS A 404 -20.73 14.90 -4.12
N LEU A 405 -20.17 14.04 -4.95
CA LEU A 405 -19.49 12.81 -4.55
C LEU A 405 -17.98 13.06 -4.59
N LYS A 406 -17.29 12.78 -3.48
CA LYS A 406 -15.83 12.85 -3.38
C LYS A 406 -15.30 11.50 -2.89
N ILE A 407 -14.56 10.82 -3.75
CA ILE A 407 -13.92 9.55 -3.44
C ILE A 407 -12.43 9.82 -3.32
N THR A 408 -11.85 9.62 -2.13
CA THR A 408 -10.43 9.90 -1.85
C THR A 408 -9.65 8.65 -1.49
N MET A 409 -8.39 8.59 -1.90
CA MET A 409 -7.47 7.50 -1.57
C MET A 409 -6.36 8.03 -0.65
N VAL A 410 -6.44 7.74 0.65
CA VAL A 410 -5.58 8.36 1.69
C VAL A 410 -4.69 7.32 2.37
N ALA A 411 -3.39 7.59 2.50
CA ALA A 411 -2.42 6.67 3.14
C ALA A 411 -2.65 6.51 4.66
N VAL A 412 -3.00 7.60 5.33
CA VAL A 412 -3.35 7.62 6.75
C VAL A 412 -4.62 8.44 6.87
N PRO A 413 -5.80 7.82 7.08
CA PRO A 413 -6.98 8.62 7.41
C PRO A 413 -6.65 9.39 8.68
N GLU A 414 -6.82 10.72 8.66
CA GLU A 414 -6.59 11.54 9.84
C GLU A 414 -7.40 10.96 11.01
N PRO A 415 -6.84 10.87 12.22
CA PRO A 415 -7.51 10.25 13.38
C PRO A 415 -8.80 10.97 13.79
N LYS A 416 -9.07 12.16 13.24
CA LYS A 416 -10.32 12.91 13.40
C LYS A 416 -11.47 12.40 12.51
N LEU A 417 -11.16 11.50 11.57
CA LEU A 417 -12.14 10.75 10.80
C LEU A 417 -12.49 9.47 11.57
N GLU A 418 -13.05 9.61 12.77
CA GLU A 418 -13.92 8.55 13.31
C GLU A 418 -15.23 8.61 12.54
N ALA A 419 -15.56 7.50 11.86
CA ALA A 419 -16.79 7.41 11.06
C ALA A 419 -17.96 7.91 11.90
N PRO A 420 -18.73 8.92 11.46
CA PRO A 420 -19.89 9.38 12.19
C PRO A 420 -20.78 8.18 12.44
N ILE A 421 -21.37 8.14 13.63
CA ILE A 421 -22.36 7.13 13.99
C ILE A 421 -23.35 7.06 12.82
N PRO A 422 -23.51 5.90 12.17
CA PRO A 422 -24.26 5.82 10.92
C PRO A 422 -25.69 6.22 11.22
N GLU A 423 -26.08 7.43 10.79
CA GLU A 423 -27.48 7.78 10.78
C GLU A 423 -28.23 6.76 9.90
N PRO A 424 -29.43 6.33 10.30
CA PRO A 424 -30.15 5.24 9.62
C PRO A 424 -30.46 5.52 8.14
N ASN A 425 -30.28 6.76 7.70
CA ASN A 425 -30.51 7.18 6.32
C ASN A 425 -29.22 7.59 5.56
N ALA A 426 -28.02 7.35 6.11
CA ALA A 426 -26.78 7.79 5.46
C ALA A 426 -26.58 7.09 4.10
N ILE A 427 -26.23 7.86 3.07
CA ILE A 427 -26.10 7.35 1.69
C ILE A 427 -24.72 6.75 1.45
N ALA A 428 -23.67 7.34 2.05
CA ALA A 428 -22.29 6.88 1.94
C ALA A 428 -22.09 5.38 2.30
N PRO A 429 -22.65 4.82 3.40
CA PRO A 429 -22.49 3.40 3.71
C PRO A 429 -23.22 2.46 2.74
N LEU A 430 -24.21 2.93 1.97
CA LEU A 430 -24.83 2.15 0.89
C LEU A 430 -23.98 2.17 -0.38
N LEU A 431 -23.27 3.27 -0.63
CA LEU A 431 -22.45 3.44 -1.82
C LEU A 431 -21.22 2.54 -1.83
N VAL A 432 -20.59 2.31 -0.68
CA VAL A 432 -19.40 1.46 -0.57
C VAL A 432 -19.68 0.01 -1.02
N PRO A 433 -20.73 -0.70 -0.53
CA PRO A 433 -21.14 -1.99 -1.06
C PRO A 433 -21.52 -1.97 -2.53
N LEU A 434 -22.20 -0.92 -3.01
CA LEU A 434 -22.56 -0.80 -4.43
C LEU A 434 -21.31 -0.75 -5.32
N LEU A 435 -20.32 0.07 -4.97
CA LEU A 435 -19.04 0.14 -5.69
C LEU A 435 -18.31 -1.20 -5.69
N ARG A 436 -18.32 -1.93 -4.55
CA ARG A 436 -17.76 -3.29 -4.46
C ARG A 436 -18.44 -4.23 -5.43
N LEU A 437 -19.77 -4.25 -5.43
CA LEU A 437 -20.56 -5.15 -6.27
C LEU A 437 -20.39 -4.84 -7.75
N LEU A 438 -20.32 -3.57 -8.14
CA LEU A 438 -20.04 -3.15 -9.52
C LEU A 438 -18.65 -3.63 -9.99
N LEU A 439 -17.62 -3.51 -9.16
CA LEU A 439 -16.29 -4.03 -9.51
C LEU A 439 -16.27 -5.57 -9.58
N ILE A 440 -17.02 -6.25 -8.71
CA ILE A 440 -17.17 -7.71 -8.76
C ILE A 440 -17.87 -8.14 -10.05
N GLN A 441 -18.88 -7.40 -10.52
CA GLN A 441 -19.50 -7.68 -11.82
C GLN A 441 -18.51 -7.56 -12.97
N GLU A 442 -17.63 -6.56 -12.91
CA GLU A 442 -16.55 -6.40 -13.87
C GLU A 442 -15.56 -7.57 -13.82
N TYR A 443 -15.27 -8.12 -12.63
CA TYR A 443 -14.43 -9.33 -12.51
C TYR A 443 -15.11 -10.57 -13.07
N ILE A 444 -16.41 -10.76 -12.82
CA ILE A 444 -17.19 -11.86 -13.40
C ILE A 444 -17.12 -11.77 -14.93
N ARG A 445 -17.26 -10.56 -15.49
CA ARG A 445 -17.16 -10.31 -16.93
C ARG A 445 -15.77 -10.66 -17.49
N ARG A 446 -14.69 -10.28 -16.78
CA ARG A 446 -13.31 -10.63 -17.18
C ARG A 446 -13.05 -12.14 -17.19
N ARG A 447 -13.75 -12.92 -16.36
CA ARG A 447 -13.67 -14.39 -16.36
C ARG A 447 -14.39 -15.03 -17.55
N SER A 448 -15.39 -14.38 -18.12
CA SER A 448 -16.20 -14.89 -19.24
C SER A 448 -15.95 -14.09 -20.54
N PRO A 449 -14.77 -14.27 -21.18
CA PRO A 449 -14.40 -13.52 -22.39
C PRO A 449 -15.28 -13.83 -23.61
N THR A 450 -16.13 -14.85 -23.54
CA THR A 450 -17.08 -15.24 -24.59
C THR A 450 -18.28 -14.29 -24.69
N SER A 451 -18.49 -13.40 -23.73
CA SER A 451 -19.54 -12.38 -23.80
C SER A 451 -18.97 -11.05 -24.30
N PHE A 452 -19.42 -10.59 -25.47
CA PHE A 452 -19.13 -9.26 -26.03
C PHE A 452 -19.75 -8.10 -25.21
N SER A 453 -19.99 -8.29 -23.92
CA SER A 453 -20.56 -7.25 -23.08
C SER A 453 -19.51 -6.17 -22.82
N THR A 454 -19.85 -4.97 -23.26
CA THR A 454 -19.10 -3.75 -23.00
C THR A 454 -19.11 -3.48 -21.49
N SER A 455 -17.97 -3.01 -20.94
CA SER A 455 -17.80 -2.79 -19.50
C SER A 455 -18.84 -1.81 -18.97
N ILE A 456 -19.51 -2.17 -17.88
CA ILE A 456 -20.46 -1.26 -17.21
C ILE A 456 -19.63 -0.15 -16.56
N PRO A 457 -19.83 1.12 -16.95
CA PRO A 457 -19.04 2.20 -16.40
C PRO A 457 -19.52 2.49 -14.97
N ILE A 458 -18.61 2.35 -14.00
CA ILE A 458 -18.93 2.37 -12.57
C ILE A 458 -19.36 3.77 -12.12
N LEU A 459 -18.56 4.78 -12.46
CA LEU A 459 -18.74 6.17 -12.04
C LEU A 459 -20.02 6.79 -12.64
N PRO A 460 -20.32 6.64 -13.96
CA PRO A 460 -21.60 7.04 -14.51
C PRO A 460 -22.79 6.34 -13.84
N THR A 461 -22.69 5.04 -13.56
CA THR A 461 -23.78 4.28 -12.90
C THR A 461 -24.06 4.81 -11.50
N VAL A 462 -23.01 5.12 -10.74
CA VAL A 462 -23.13 5.74 -9.42
C VAL A 462 -23.71 7.15 -9.52
N SER A 463 -23.32 7.94 -10.52
CA SER A 463 -23.88 9.29 -10.73
C SER A 463 -25.39 9.26 -11.04
N ALA A 464 -25.84 8.28 -11.82
CA ALA A 464 -27.24 8.05 -12.12
C ALA A 464 -28.02 7.64 -10.85
N PHE A 465 -27.42 6.77 -10.03
CA PHE A 465 -27.99 6.36 -8.74
C PHE A 465 -28.13 7.54 -7.76
N LEU A 466 -27.11 8.38 -7.61
CA LEU A 466 -27.17 9.57 -6.75
C LEU A 466 -28.19 10.60 -7.28
N SER A 467 -28.25 10.80 -8.60
CA SER A 467 -29.24 11.68 -9.22
C SER A 467 -30.67 11.19 -8.99
N TYR A 468 -30.89 9.87 -9.06
CA TYR A 468 -32.16 9.24 -8.71
C TYR A 468 -32.54 9.51 -7.24
N LEU A 469 -31.60 9.30 -6.30
CA LEU A 469 -31.86 9.54 -4.87
C LEU A 469 -32.12 11.02 -4.56
N TYR A 470 -31.34 11.93 -5.13
CA TYR A 470 -31.56 13.37 -4.99
C TYR A 470 -32.94 13.77 -5.49
N ARG A 471 -33.31 13.30 -6.69
CA ARG A 471 -34.63 13.58 -7.29
C ARG A 471 -35.76 13.04 -6.42
N LEU A 472 -35.64 11.82 -5.93
CA LEU A 472 -36.65 11.21 -5.07
C LEU A 472 -36.80 11.98 -3.75
N ASN A 473 -35.71 12.44 -3.14
CA ASN A 473 -35.75 13.28 -1.95
C ASN A 473 -36.35 14.66 -2.23
N SER A 474 -35.98 15.29 -3.35
CA SER A 474 -36.51 16.59 -3.78
C SER A 474 -38.01 16.50 -4.06
N LEU A 475 -38.47 15.45 -4.76
CA LEU A 475 -39.90 15.18 -4.98
C LEU A 475 -40.65 14.93 -3.68
N CYS A 476 -40.05 14.17 -2.75
CA CYS A 476 -40.63 13.96 -1.41
C CYS A 476 -40.78 15.31 -0.68
N GLY A 477 -39.74 16.16 -0.72
CA GLY A 477 -39.78 17.50 -0.16
C GLY A 477 -40.91 18.35 -0.73
N VAL A 478 -41.00 18.45 -2.06
CA VAL A 478 -42.07 19.19 -2.76
C VAL A 478 -43.44 18.64 -2.42
N LEU A 479 -43.62 17.32 -2.37
CA LEU A 479 -44.91 16.74 -2.02
C LEU A 479 -45.26 17.01 -0.56
N THR A 480 -44.30 16.96 0.36
CA THR A 480 -44.55 17.30 1.77
C THR A 480 -44.94 18.77 1.95
N THR A 481 -44.26 19.69 1.25
CA THR A 481 -44.63 21.12 1.28
C THR A 481 -46.02 21.33 0.69
N LEU A 482 -46.35 20.70 -0.44
CA LEU A 482 -47.68 20.79 -1.03
C LEU A 482 -48.76 20.22 -0.12
N THR A 483 -48.53 19.06 0.50
CA THR A 483 -49.49 18.49 1.46
C THR A 483 -49.68 19.37 2.68
N SER A 484 -48.67 20.14 3.10
CA SER A 484 -48.79 21.09 4.21
C SER A 484 -49.55 22.36 3.86
N THR A 485 -49.62 22.72 2.57
CA THR A 485 -50.40 23.87 2.09
C THR A 485 -51.89 23.55 1.89
N ILE A 486 -52.25 22.28 1.80
CA ILE A 486 -53.64 21.84 1.67
C ILE A 486 -54.30 21.91 3.05
N ASP A 487 -55.56 22.36 3.10
CA ASP A 487 -56.31 22.44 4.35
C ASP A 487 -56.28 21.09 5.10
N PRO A 488 -55.98 21.10 6.41
CA PRO A 488 -55.82 19.87 7.20
C PRO A 488 -57.12 19.07 7.35
N SER A 489 -58.27 19.65 6.98
CA SER A 489 -59.56 18.97 6.94
C SER A 489 -59.66 17.94 5.79
N ILE A 490 -58.86 18.10 4.72
CA ILE A 490 -58.92 17.25 3.55
C ILE A 490 -57.92 16.10 3.72
N PRO A 491 -58.34 14.82 3.69
CA PRO A 491 -57.42 13.71 3.87
C PRO A 491 -56.49 13.56 2.67
N THR A 492 -55.21 13.91 2.84
CA THR A 492 -54.17 13.68 1.84
C THR A 492 -53.38 12.42 2.15
N SER A 493 -53.13 11.58 1.14
CA SER A 493 -52.29 10.39 1.27
C SER A 493 -51.30 10.32 0.11
N THR A 494 -50.01 10.15 0.43
CA THR A 494 -48.96 9.97 -0.56
C THR A 494 -48.41 8.56 -0.46
N THR A 495 -48.48 7.79 -1.56
CA THR A 495 -47.90 6.45 -1.63
C THR A 495 -46.73 6.41 -2.61
N TYR A 496 -45.63 5.79 -2.18
CA TYR A 496 -44.40 5.66 -2.95
C TYR A 496 -44.23 4.22 -3.44
N HIS A 497 -44.01 4.04 -4.74
CA HIS A 497 -43.74 2.75 -5.36
C HIS A 497 -42.42 2.81 -6.14
N PRO A 498 -41.32 2.21 -5.64
CA PRO A 498 -41.16 1.48 -4.37
C PRO A 498 -41.25 2.38 -3.13
N SER A 499 -41.54 1.80 -1.96
CA SER A 499 -41.60 2.54 -0.68
C SER A 499 -40.30 3.32 -0.43
N LEU A 500 -40.40 4.51 0.18
CA LEU A 500 -39.26 5.41 0.39
C LEU A 500 -38.08 4.71 1.08
N ALA A 501 -38.37 3.85 2.07
CA ALA A 501 -37.36 3.09 2.79
C ALA A 501 -36.70 1.98 1.95
N SER A 502 -37.42 1.39 1.00
CA SER A 502 -36.91 0.32 0.13
C SER A 502 -36.41 0.81 -1.23
N ALA A 503 -36.67 2.07 -1.58
CA ALA A 503 -36.31 2.65 -2.86
C ALA A 503 -34.80 2.54 -3.17
N PRO A 504 -33.87 2.87 -2.24
CA PRO A 504 -32.43 2.73 -2.51
C PRO A 504 -32.02 1.28 -2.77
N LEU A 505 -32.53 0.33 -1.98
CA LEU A 505 -32.22 -1.10 -2.13
C LEU A 505 -32.78 -1.67 -3.44
N SER A 506 -33.99 -1.26 -3.82
CA SER A 506 -34.60 -1.68 -5.07
C SER A 506 -33.82 -1.17 -6.28
N ALA A 507 -33.30 0.07 -6.21
CA ALA A 507 -32.48 0.66 -7.25
C ALA A 507 -31.14 -0.07 -7.36
N VAL A 508 -30.48 -0.38 -6.24
CA VAL A 508 -29.27 -1.22 -6.22
C VAL A 508 -29.53 -2.59 -6.87
N ARG A 509 -30.66 -3.23 -6.55
CA ARG A 509 -31.03 -4.52 -7.16
C ARG A 509 -31.22 -4.42 -8.69
N LYS A 510 -31.86 -3.35 -9.16
CA LYS A 510 -32.05 -3.08 -10.61
C LYS A 510 -30.72 -2.79 -11.33
N ILE A 511 -29.81 -2.07 -10.70
CA ILE A 511 -28.46 -1.83 -11.25
C ILE A 511 -27.75 -3.17 -11.44
N LEU A 512 -27.78 -4.01 -10.40
CA LEU A 512 -27.02 -5.26 -10.36
C LEU A 512 -27.67 -6.41 -11.16
N SER A 513 -28.97 -6.37 -11.47
CA SER A 513 -29.57 -7.41 -12.31
C SER A 513 -28.94 -7.40 -13.70
N PRO A 514 -28.51 -8.54 -14.28
CA PRO A 514 -28.01 -8.57 -15.65
C PRO A 514 -29.09 -8.08 -16.63
N PRO A 515 -28.74 -7.40 -17.73
CA PRO A 515 -29.71 -7.03 -18.75
C PRO A 515 -30.35 -8.31 -19.31
N THR A 516 -31.68 -8.38 -19.27
CA THR A 516 -32.48 -9.48 -19.83
C THR A 516 -32.42 -9.51 -21.34
N ASN A 517 -32.40 -8.34 -21.98
CA ASN A 517 -32.27 -8.17 -23.42
C ASN A 517 -31.20 -7.11 -23.74
N SER A 518 -30.47 -7.29 -24.86
CA SER A 518 -29.45 -6.34 -25.31
C SER A 518 -29.98 -4.93 -25.60
N ASN A 519 -31.27 -4.82 -25.90
CA ASN A 519 -31.93 -3.56 -26.29
C ASN A 519 -32.71 -2.92 -25.13
N GLU A 520 -32.75 -3.56 -23.96
CA GLU A 520 -33.51 -3.03 -22.83
C GLU A 520 -32.71 -1.94 -22.12
N LEU A 521 -33.18 -0.70 -22.26
CA LEU A 521 -32.69 0.43 -21.49
C LEU A 521 -33.09 0.21 -20.03
N LYS A 522 -32.11 0.00 -19.16
CA LYS A 522 -32.36 -0.10 -17.73
C LYS A 522 -32.69 1.28 -17.19
N GLU A 523 -33.90 1.43 -16.66
CA GLU A 523 -34.34 2.68 -16.05
C GLU A 523 -34.45 2.54 -14.52
N LEU A 524 -33.81 3.46 -13.81
CA LEU A 524 -34.04 3.70 -12.40
C LEU A 524 -35.23 4.64 -12.26
N GLY A 525 -36.37 4.09 -11.88
CA GLY A 525 -37.57 4.88 -11.71
C GLY A 525 -38.55 4.31 -10.69
N GLY A 526 -39.48 5.17 -10.32
CA GLY A 526 -40.58 4.88 -9.41
C GLY A 526 -41.81 5.70 -9.76
N ARG A 527 -42.93 5.33 -9.16
CA ARG A 527 -44.21 6.04 -9.26
C ARG A 527 -44.60 6.52 -7.87
N ILE A 528 -44.93 7.80 -7.77
CA ILE A 528 -45.50 8.41 -6.58
C ILE A 528 -46.96 8.68 -6.89
N VAL A 529 -47.86 8.30 -5.99
CA VAL A 529 -49.28 8.56 -6.12
C VAL A 529 -49.69 9.50 -4.99
N LEU A 530 -50.15 10.68 -5.35
CA LEU A 530 -50.71 11.65 -4.41
C LEU A 530 -52.24 11.59 -4.53
N ARG A 531 -52.91 11.28 -3.42
CA ARG A 531 -54.36 11.29 -3.29
C ARG A 531 -54.78 12.47 -2.43
N ILE A 532 -55.70 13.28 -2.94
CA ILE A 532 -56.23 14.46 -2.22
C ILE A 532 -57.72 14.26 -1.99
N GLY A 533 -58.13 14.00 -0.75
CA GLY A 533 -59.53 13.73 -0.42
C GLY A 533 -59.94 12.26 -0.58
N SER A 534 -61.20 11.98 -0.22
CA SER A 534 -61.79 10.64 -0.28
C SER A 534 -62.18 10.22 -1.70
N SER A 535 -62.35 11.18 -2.62
CA SER A 535 -62.77 10.89 -3.99
C SER A 535 -61.69 10.07 -4.75
N PRO A 536 -62.07 9.05 -5.54
CA PRO A 536 -61.13 8.35 -6.41
C PRO A 536 -60.69 9.21 -7.61
N THR A 537 -61.35 10.36 -7.82
CA THR A 537 -61.11 11.27 -8.94
C THR A 537 -60.00 12.29 -8.69
N SER A 538 -59.34 12.26 -7.53
CA SER A 538 -58.29 13.21 -7.14
C SER A 538 -56.95 12.48 -6.91
N LEU A 539 -56.62 11.62 -7.88
CA LEU A 539 -55.36 10.86 -7.92
C LEU A 539 -54.39 11.48 -8.92
N PHE A 540 -53.25 11.91 -8.43
CA PHE A 540 -52.12 12.36 -9.25
C PHE A 540 -51.06 11.27 -9.29
N HIS A 541 -50.61 10.93 -10.49
CA HIS A 541 -49.51 9.98 -10.68
C HIS A 541 -48.28 10.69 -11.19
N ILE A 542 -47.20 10.63 -10.42
CA ILE A 542 -45.90 11.19 -10.76
C ILE A 542 -44.95 10.01 -10.99
N SER A 543 -44.60 9.74 -12.24
CA SER A 543 -43.53 8.80 -12.57
C SER A 543 -42.24 9.55 -12.83
N HIS A 544 -41.15 9.08 -12.26
CA HIS A 544 -39.81 9.59 -12.53
C HIS A 544 -38.94 8.44 -13.01
N SER A 545 -38.17 8.68 -14.07
CA SER A 545 -37.16 7.74 -14.57
C SER A 545 -35.81 8.42 -14.76
N THR A 546 -34.75 7.65 -14.52
CA THR A 546 -33.36 8.01 -14.75
C THR A 546 -32.73 6.84 -15.50
N LEU A 547 -32.32 7.09 -16.74
CA LEU A 547 -31.68 6.08 -17.56
C LEU A 547 -30.31 5.72 -16.98
N LEU A 548 -30.02 4.42 -16.90
CA LEU A 548 -28.66 3.98 -16.60
C LEU A 548 -27.78 4.14 -17.84
N PRO A 549 -26.53 4.56 -17.66
CA PRO A 549 -25.57 4.68 -18.76
C PRO A 549 -25.40 3.30 -19.41
N GLN A 550 -25.69 3.23 -20.70
CA GLN A 550 -25.43 2.03 -21.47
C GLN A 550 -23.97 2.02 -21.93
N PRO A 551 -23.33 0.85 -21.86
CA PRO A 551 -21.95 0.73 -22.29
C PRO A 551 -21.93 0.84 -23.82
N SER A 552 -21.27 1.89 -24.34
CA SER A 552 -21.26 2.18 -25.77
C SER A 552 -20.69 0.99 -26.53
N SER A 553 -21.52 0.35 -27.35
CA SER A 553 -21.04 -0.61 -28.34
C SER A 553 -20.19 0.16 -29.32
N THR A 554 -18.89 0.14 -29.10
CA THR A 554 -17.91 0.56 -30.10
C THR A 554 -17.99 -0.47 -31.22
N SER A 555 -18.98 -0.29 -32.12
CA SER A 555 -19.11 -1.10 -33.32
C SER A 555 -17.81 -0.92 -34.09
N THR A 556 -16.93 -1.91 -33.99
CA THR A 556 -15.69 -2.04 -34.72
C THR A 556 -16.07 -2.35 -36.17
N THR A 557 -16.58 -1.33 -36.87
CA THR A 557 -16.84 -1.40 -38.29
C THR A 557 -15.52 -1.16 -39.01
N ASN A 558 -15.20 -2.08 -39.91
CA ASN A 558 -13.93 -2.15 -40.65
C ASN A 558 -13.53 -0.79 -41.25
N PRO A 559 -12.24 -0.38 -41.16
CA PRO A 559 -11.75 0.91 -41.63
C PRO A 559 -11.53 0.90 -43.16
N SER A 560 -12.57 0.72 -43.98
CA SER A 560 -12.39 0.64 -45.45
C SER A 560 -13.40 1.35 -46.34
N THR A 561 -14.33 2.16 -45.81
CA THR A 561 -15.20 2.98 -46.68
C THR A 561 -15.48 4.35 -46.05
N SER A 562 -14.94 5.38 -46.71
CA SER A 562 -15.24 6.81 -46.70
C SER A 562 -15.93 7.45 -45.46
N PRO A 563 -15.39 8.54 -44.91
CA PRO A 563 -15.95 9.24 -43.76
C PRO A 563 -17.20 10.04 -44.16
N SER A 564 -18.38 9.43 -44.03
CA SER A 564 -19.61 10.20 -43.87
C SER A 564 -19.75 10.58 -42.39
N PRO A 565 -19.91 11.87 -42.03
CA PRO A 565 -20.13 12.29 -40.65
C PRO A 565 -21.56 11.89 -40.25
N SER A 566 -21.77 10.62 -39.89
CA SER A 566 -22.93 10.26 -39.11
C SER A 566 -22.77 10.96 -37.77
N MET A 567 -23.59 11.99 -37.53
CA MET A 567 -23.74 12.55 -36.18
C MET A 567 -24.00 11.37 -35.25
N GLY A 568 -22.99 11.03 -34.46
CA GLY A 568 -23.16 10.09 -33.38
C GLY A 568 -24.34 10.60 -32.56
N VAL A 569 -25.24 9.69 -32.21
CA VAL A 569 -26.22 9.92 -31.15
C VAL A 569 -25.42 10.01 -29.85
N SER A 570 -24.66 11.09 -29.73
CA SER A 570 -23.75 11.40 -28.64
C SER A 570 -24.60 11.77 -27.43
N ALA A 571 -24.07 11.45 -26.25
CA ALA A 571 -24.48 11.73 -24.87
C ALA A 571 -25.52 12.85 -24.57
N PHE A 572 -25.72 13.82 -25.46
CA PHE A 572 -26.79 14.82 -25.39
C PHE A 572 -28.20 14.22 -25.32
N ALA A 573 -28.49 13.11 -26.02
CA ALA A 573 -29.82 12.48 -25.97
C ALA A 573 -30.18 11.87 -24.60
N LEU A 574 -29.19 11.52 -23.76
CA LEU A 574 -29.46 11.04 -22.39
C LEU A 574 -29.84 12.16 -21.42
N THR A 575 -29.47 13.42 -21.72
CA THR A 575 -29.90 14.57 -20.92
C THR A 575 -31.37 14.94 -21.15
N SER A 576 -31.93 14.60 -22.32
CA SER A 576 -33.33 14.87 -22.68
C SER A 576 -34.35 13.81 -22.22
N HIS A 577 -33.90 12.65 -21.72
CA HIS A 577 -34.79 11.56 -21.29
C HIS A 577 -34.96 11.40 -19.78
N GLN A 578 -34.53 12.38 -19.00
CA GLN A 578 -34.84 12.46 -17.57
C GLN A 578 -36.26 13.00 -17.34
N GLY A 579 -37.27 12.31 -17.87
CA GLY A 579 -38.66 12.76 -17.81
C GLY A 579 -39.26 12.57 -16.42
N LEU A 580 -39.71 13.65 -15.80
CA LEU A 580 -40.79 13.58 -14.83
C LEU A 580 -42.08 13.53 -15.63
N VAL A 581 -42.93 12.53 -15.42
CA VAL A 581 -44.22 12.45 -16.09
C VAL A 581 -45.30 12.55 -15.04
N LEU A 582 -46.12 13.60 -15.16
CA LEU A 582 -47.27 13.82 -14.30
C LEU A 582 -48.54 13.47 -15.07
N GLN A 583 -49.36 12.62 -14.48
CA GLN A 583 -50.71 12.35 -14.95
C GLN A 583 -51.69 12.87 -13.89
N ALA A 584 -52.27 14.03 -14.15
CA ALA A 584 -53.33 14.61 -13.32
C ALA A 584 -54.68 13.95 -13.63
N PRO A 585 -55.67 14.02 -12.73
CA PRO A 585 -56.93 13.34 -12.92
C PRO A 585 -57.64 13.80 -14.19
N ARG A 586 -58.08 12.84 -15.02
CA ARG A 586 -58.77 13.10 -16.31
C ARG A 586 -57.93 13.83 -17.36
N SER A 587 -56.62 13.99 -17.14
CA SER A 587 -55.69 14.60 -18.09
C SER A 587 -54.76 13.57 -18.74
N ALA A 588 -54.23 13.92 -19.91
CA ALA A 588 -53.17 13.14 -20.55
C ALA A 588 -51.84 13.31 -19.78
N PRO A 589 -50.94 12.32 -19.78
CA PRO A 589 -49.65 12.43 -19.12
C PRO A 589 -48.81 13.59 -19.71
N VAL A 590 -48.35 14.49 -18.85
CA VAL A 590 -47.52 15.65 -19.19
C VAL A 590 -46.08 15.36 -18.79
N VAL A 591 -45.15 15.53 -19.72
CA VAL A 591 -43.71 15.43 -19.44
C VAL A 591 -43.22 16.78 -18.93
N VAL A 592 -42.66 16.79 -17.73
CA VAL A 592 -42.12 17.96 -17.04
C VAL A 592 -40.60 17.87 -17.01
N GLY A 593 -39.93 18.98 -17.32
CA GLY A 593 -38.47 19.04 -17.44
C GLY A 593 -37.74 19.19 -16.10
N SER A 594 -38.38 19.76 -15.07
CA SER A 594 -37.75 20.01 -13.77
C SER A 594 -38.72 19.83 -12.60
N VAL A 595 -38.15 19.59 -11.40
CA VAL A 595 -38.94 19.45 -10.17
C VAL A 595 -39.68 20.76 -9.82
N GLY A 596 -39.07 21.92 -10.08
CA GLY A 596 -39.71 23.22 -9.85
C GLY A 596 -40.89 23.49 -10.80
N GLN A 597 -40.79 23.08 -12.06
CA GLN A 597 -41.94 23.13 -12.98
C GLN A 597 -43.06 22.18 -12.53
N LEU A 598 -42.69 21.01 -12.00
CA LEU A 598 -43.65 20.05 -11.47
C LEU A 598 -44.38 20.62 -10.26
N GLU A 599 -43.66 21.29 -9.36
CA GLU A 599 -44.26 21.96 -8.21
C GLU A 599 -45.29 23.02 -8.64
N GLY A 600 -44.92 23.93 -9.56
CA GLY A 600 -45.85 24.95 -10.04
C GLY A 600 -47.10 24.36 -10.70
N PHE A 601 -46.92 23.34 -11.53
CA PHE A 601 -48.05 22.66 -12.18
C PHE A 601 -48.91 21.90 -11.17
N LEU A 602 -48.31 21.25 -10.17
CA LEU A 602 -49.06 20.60 -9.10
C LEU A 602 -49.85 21.63 -8.27
N GLN A 603 -49.28 22.79 -7.94
CA GLN A 603 -49.98 23.84 -7.21
C GLN A 603 -51.22 24.33 -7.98
N GLU A 604 -51.08 24.56 -9.28
CA GLU A 604 -52.18 24.98 -10.15
C GLU A 604 -53.29 23.92 -10.21
N GLN A 605 -52.93 22.66 -10.49
CA GLN A 605 -53.89 21.57 -10.62
C GLN A 605 -54.55 21.19 -9.28
N ILE A 606 -53.81 21.25 -8.18
CA ILE A 606 -54.37 21.04 -6.83
C ILE A 606 -55.36 22.16 -6.51
N GLY A 607 -55.03 23.41 -6.85
CA GLY A 607 -55.94 24.55 -6.68
C GLY A 607 -57.25 24.38 -7.46
N GLU A 608 -57.20 23.84 -8.69
CA GLU A 608 -58.40 23.53 -9.48
C GLU A 608 -59.24 22.41 -8.86
N VAL A 609 -58.59 21.34 -8.37
CA VAL A 609 -59.30 20.23 -7.70
C VAL A 609 -59.95 20.71 -6.40
N LEU A 610 -59.28 21.55 -5.61
CA LEU A 610 -59.81 22.10 -4.36
C LEU A 610 -61.03 23.00 -4.61
N LYS A 611 -60.98 23.86 -5.64
CA LYS A 611 -62.15 24.66 -6.07
C LYS A 611 -63.33 23.77 -6.47
N GLY A 612 -63.05 22.67 -7.18
CA GLY A 612 -64.06 21.69 -7.57
C GLY A 612 -64.68 20.92 -6.39
N CYS A 613 -63.92 20.68 -5.32
CA CYS A 613 -64.43 20.07 -4.09
C CYS A 613 -65.29 21.04 -3.29
N ALA A 614 -64.84 22.28 -3.08
CA ALA A 614 -65.61 23.28 -2.34
C ALA A 614 -66.96 23.58 -3.00
N GLY A 615 -67.00 23.68 -4.33
CA GLY A 615 -68.25 23.90 -5.06
C GLY A 615 -69.25 22.73 -5.00
N ARG A 616 -68.84 21.52 -4.62
CA ARG A 616 -69.77 20.39 -4.42
C ARG A 616 -70.40 20.38 -3.03
N GLU A 617 -69.66 20.75 -2.00
CA GLU A 617 -70.21 20.84 -0.64
C GLU A 617 -71.32 21.90 -0.57
N GLU A 618 -71.15 23.05 -1.21
CA GLU A 618 -72.22 24.06 -1.30
C GLU A 618 -73.46 23.54 -2.04
N VAL A 619 -73.28 22.77 -3.12
CA VAL A 619 -74.41 22.20 -3.88
C VAL A 619 -75.10 21.08 -3.10
N GLU A 620 -74.35 20.27 -2.34
CA GLU A 620 -74.93 19.26 -1.46
C GLU A 620 -75.63 19.87 -0.24
N GLU A 621 -75.13 20.97 0.34
CA GLU A 621 -75.83 21.71 1.39
C GLU A 621 -77.12 22.38 0.88
N VAL A 622 -77.09 22.95 -0.32
CA VAL A 622 -78.27 23.55 -0.95
C VAL A 622 -79.31 22.47 -1.30
N ASN A 623 -78.88 21.34 -1.88
CA ASN A 623 -79.79 20.21 -2.15
C ASN A 623 -80.27 19.51 -0.86
N GLY A 624 -79.47 19.51 0.19
CA GLY A 624 -79.87 19.00 1.52
C GLY A 624 -80.97 19.85 2.13
N LYS A 625 -80.83 21.19 2.05
CA LYS A 625 -81.86 22.13 2.50
C LYS A 625 -83.13 22.10 1.64
N GLU A 626 -83.02 21.88 0.32
CA GLU A 626 -84.20 21.68 -0.54
C GLU A 626 -84.93 20.37 -0.24
N LYS A 627 -84.22 19.30 0.16
CA LYS A 627 -84.85 18.04 0.57
C LYS A 627 -85.46 18.10 1.98
N GLU A 628 -84.83 18.77 2.94
CA GLU A 628 -85.44 19.01 4.26
C GLU A 628 -86.66 19.94 4.18
N GLY A 629 -86.72 20.83 3.18
CA GLY A 629 -87.90 21.66 2.91
C GLY A 629 -89.09 20.92 2.27
N MET A 630 -88.91 19.68 1.83
CA MET A 630 -89.94 18.90 1.14
C MET A 630 -90.46 17.69 1.94
N GLU A 631 -90.03 17.56 3.21
CA GLU A 631 -90.45 16.51 4.15
C GLU A 631 -91.32 17.07 5.28
N VAL A 632 -92.26 17.96 4.93
CA VAL A 632 -93.40 18.33 5.78
C VAL A 632 -94.68 18.17 4.94
N ASP A 633 -95.67 17.48 5.50
CA ASP A 633 -97.02 17.16 4.96
C ASP A 633 -97.23 15.84 4.18
N GLN A 634 -96.85 14.69 4.76
CA GLN A 634 -97.53 13.41 4.43
C GLN A 634 -97.96 12.57 5.66
N SER A 635 -98.10 13.17 6.84
CA SER A 635 -98.63 12.48 8.04
C SER A 635 -100.03 12.94 8.47
N SER A 636 -100.88 13.29 7.51
CA SER A 636 -102.31 13.53 7.76
C SER A 636 -103.17 13.14 6.56
N LEU A 637 -103.43 11.83 6.37
CA LEU A 637 -104.73 11.31 5.91
C LEU A 637 -104.73 9.77 5.79
N VAL A 638 -105.65 9.18 6.59
CA VAL A 638 -106.26 7.83 6.58
C VAL A 638 -105.46 6.68 7.19
#